data_AF-B4IZE8-F1
#
_entry.id   AF-B4IZE8-F1
#
_cell.length_a   1.000
_cell.length_b   1.000
_cell.length_c   1.000
_cell.angle_alpha   90.00
_cell.angle_beta   90.00
_cell.angle_gamma   90.00
#
_symmetry.space_group_name_H-M   'P 1'
#
loop_
_entity.id
_entity.type
_entity.pdbx_description
1 polymer ?
#
loop_
_entity_poly.entity_id
_entity_poly.type
_entity_poly.pdbx_seq_one_letter_code
_entity_poly.pdbx_strand_id
1 'polypeptide(L)'
;MSDTTASQDNAIVIHCNLCDEPFSSFQDCLAHRLAKHKRQSQRKLRDCLDAVAKLFASEQIQSERRDLKSLLAQKQPGQQFSTLLSYYSGNCNMMALCFDEVQDRITRLLQGRARVYPFGSLVTGLVLKDSDIDIYLEHTDTSSNAMSHRQLFDRILGYLRRNDCFDDVVARRHARVPIIRFMHVVSGLSIDINMTSPKSTYNSCFIAALLRLDVRIRELFLFLKLWAKKLKIINCSGSMTSYCLAVLIIYGMQQRKYFPSIRQMQACCPVQEVMGINYGFSLQQVPQLPDSLTTLDLITSFFQLYSRMDFDKKLLSPYLGYALDLTTPCSLSQNFPEYEKQLKTIQKVTGEQPEPFQSERCICVQDPFELEHNVGQSISPTNLAYLRQCLKFGYKACTDAKLLSSPAQLYDYLLFGLADELLQAQREKAVHPAKMSRQMREEMPTAAKTTRTKPAVATTTPTTNSAAAESVTELASTATERLTSSSSTDSGLPLMHFCILKPSNNDLKGLRADFIKKNPNAKRSIFYYWTECYVAAIKDFLANIYKLKMTLIDPEERFKPSELPRRFTWLIETQLDTWSGRNFQRSTKISFFAVQTQQTLDFLKTRAKNGNNAVNLKGRFSLVIAPDYKELRLELQPMPGDDLGLQRLSPLTKFFKSLKNMLCNYNFKDKFNNLKYQR
;
A
#
# COMPACT_ATOMS: atom_id res chain seq x y z
N MET A 1 -31.75 -20.12 48.73
CA MET A 1 -31.62 -21.13 47.65
C MET A 1 -32.76 -20.87 46.68
N SER A 2 -32.57 -20.87 45.36
CA SER A 2 -31.33 -20.90 44.58
C SER A 2 -31.65 -20.65 43.11
N ASP A 3 -31.31 -19.49 42.57
CA ASP A 3 -31.55 -19.15 41.15
C ASP A 3 -30.30 -19.34 40.30
N THR A 4 -30.41 -20.17 39.27
CA THR A 4 -29.32 -20.47 38.31
C THR A 4 -29.40 -19.56 37.09
N THR A 5 -28.64 -18.48 37.08
CA THR A 5 -28.38 -17.69 35.86
C THR A 5 -27.24 -18.31 35.05
N ALA A 6 -27.57 -19.02 33.97
CA ALA A 6 -26.58 -19.57 33.04
C ALA A 6 -26.01 -18.47 32.12
N SER A 7 -24.69 -18.29 32.12
CA SER A 7 -23.98 -17.41 31.19
C SER A 7 -23.94 -18.01 29.79
N GLN A 8 -24.46 -17.29 28.78
CA GLN A 8 -24.26 -17.66 27.38
C GLN A 8 -22.87 -17.20 26.92
N ASP A 9 -21.93 -18.15 26.83
CA ASP A 9 -20.59 -17.90 26.29
C ASP A 9 -20.67 -17.56 24.80
N ASN A 10 -20.33 -16.31 24.47
CA ASN A 10 -20.30 -15.80 23.10
C ASN A 10 -19.01 -16.26 22.40
N ALA A 11 -18.94 -17.55 22.07
CA ALA A 11 -17.78 -18.19 21.44
C ALA A 11 -17.44 -17.53 20.10
N ILE A 12 -16.28 -16.88 20.01
CA ILE A 12 -15.84 -16.14 18.82
C ILE A 12 -15.48 -17.12 17.70
N VAL A 13 -16.35 -17.23 16.69
CA VAL A 13 -16.11 -18.06 15.51
C VAL A 13 -15.11 -17.38 14.58
N ILE A 14 -14.00 -18.07 14.29
CA ILE A 14 -12.86 -17.55 13.52
C ILE A 14 -12.85 -18.19 12.13
N HIS A 15 -13.16 -17.40 11.11
CA HIS A 15 -13.18 -17.88 9.72
C HIS A 15 -11.78 -17.91 9.08
N CYS A 16 -11.52 -18.92 8.23
CA CYS A 16 -10.31 -18.96 7.42
C CYS A 16 -10.34 -17.90 6.31
N ASN A 17 -9.42 -16.93 6.37
CA ASN A 17 -9.29 -15.84 5.39
C ASN A 17 -8.88 -16.24 3.94
N LEU A 18 -9.01 -17.52 3.59
CA LEU A 18 -8.77 -18.08 2.25
C LEU A 18 -9.90 -18.99 1.72
N CYS A 19 -10.85 -19.42 2.56
CA CYS A 19 -11.99 -20.26 2.16
C CYS A 19 -13.27 -20.08 3.00
N ASP A 20 -13.26 -19.22 4.02
CA ASP A 20 -14.36 -18.97 4.97
C ASP A 20 -14.80 -20.16 5.86
N GLU A 21 -14.10 -21.30 5.88
CA GLU A 21 -14.35 -22.36 6.87
C GLU A 21 -14.28 -21.79 8.31
N PRO A 22 -15.30 -22.01 9.15
CA PRO A 22 -15.34 -21.53 10.54
C PRO A 22 -14.58 -22.45 11.50
N PHE A 23 -13.92 -21.86 12.49
CA PHE A 23 -13.18 -22.56 13.55
C PHE A 23 -13.48 -21.98 14.93
N SER A 24 -13.46 -22.83 15.95
CA SER A 24 -13.56 -22.46 17.36
C SER A 24 -12.27 -21.85 17.93
N SER A 25 -11.13 -21.99 17.25
CA SER A 25 -9.87 -21.34 17.64
C SER A 25 -9.03 -20.87 16.44
N PHE A 26 -8.16 -19.89 16.68
CA PHE A 26 -7.18 -19.45 15.67
C PHE A 26 -6.12 -20.51 15.39
N GLN A 27 -5.82 -21.39 16.35
CA GLN A 27 -4.86 -22.48 16.17
C GLN A 27 -5.42 -23.56 15.22
N ASP A 28 -6.70 -23.89 15.32
CA ASP A 28 -7.37 -24.78 14.37
C ASP A 28 -7.44 -24.15 12.98
N CYS A 29 -7.83 -22.87 12.89
CA CYS A 29 -7.78 -22.10 11.65
C CYS A 29 -6.35 -22.02 11.06
N LEU A 30 -5.30 -21.98 11.89
CA LEU A 30 -3.90 -21.98 11.47
C LEU A 30 -3.46 -23.37 10.98
N ALA A 31 -3.79 -24.44 11.70
CA ALA A 31 -3.54 -25.82 11.29
C ALA A 31 -4.26 -26.14 9.96
N HIS A 32 -5.52 -25.74 9.83
CA HIS A 32 -6.29 -25.78 8.59
C HIS A 32 -5.57 -25.03 7.45
N ARG A 33 -5.10 -23.79 7.68
CA ARG A 33 -4.36 -23.00 6.66
C ARG A 33 -3.05 -23.69 6.24
N LEU A 34 -2.33 -24.29 7.20
CA LEU A 34 -1.09 -25.02 6.96
C LEU A 34 -1.33 -26.38 6.26
N ALA A 35 -2.51 -26.99 6.42
CA ALA A 35 -2.91 -28.23 5.76
C ALA A 35 -3.53 -28.00 4.37
N LYS A 36 -4.71 -27.37 4.29
CA LYS A 36 -5.47 -27.16 3.04
C LYS A 36 -4.84 -26.08 2.15
N HIS A 37 -4.36 -24.97 2.71
CA HIS A 37 -3.98 -23.77 1.93
C HIS A 37 -2.49 -23.66 1.57
N LYS A 38 -1.67 -24.65 1.94
CA LYS A 38 -0.22 -24.75 1.64
C LYS A 38 0.14 -24.54 0.16
N ARG A 39 -0.74 -24.95 -0.76
CA ARG A 39 -0.57 -24.73 -2.22
C ARG A 39 -0.94 -23.30 -2.67
N GLN A 40 -1.89 -22.65 -2.00
CA GLN A 40 -2.37 -21.32 -2.37
C GLN A 40 -1.42 -20.21 -1.89
N SER A 41 -0.79 -20.38 -0.73
CA SER A 41 0.30 -19.51 -0.27
C SER A 41 1.54 -19.62 -1.16
N GLN A 42 1.89 -20.84 -1.61
CA GLN A 42 2.94 -21.06 -2.61
C GLN A 42 2.62 -20.40 -3.97
N ARG A 43 1.35 -20.38 -4.40
CA ARG A 43 0.95 -19.63 -5.60
C ARG A 43 1.14 -18.13 -5.43
N LYS A 44 0.59 -17.51 -4.37
CA LYS A 44 0.77 -16.08 -4.09
C LYS A 44 2.25 -15.67 -3.97
N LEU A 45 3.10 -16.56 -3.44
CA LEU A 45 4.54 -16.35 -3.38
C LEU A 45 5.21 -16.41 -4.76
N ARG A 46 4.75 -17.29 -5.65
CA ARG A 46 5.18 -17.31 -7.06
C ARG A 46 4.74 -16.05 -7.79
N ASP A 47 3.48 -15.64 -7.63
CA ASP A 47 2.94 -14.42 -8.27
C ASP A 47 3.75 -13.18 -7.84
N CYS A 48 4.17 -13.12 -6.57
CA CYS A 48 5.08 -12.10 -6.03
C CYS A 48 6.50 -12.18 -6.65
N LEU A 49 7.08 -13.38 -6.72
CA LEU A 49 8.40 -13.60 -7.33
C LEU A 49 8.41 -13.25 -8.83
N ASP A 50 7.36 -13.59 -9.58
CA ASP A 50 7.23 -13.26 -11.00
C ASP A 50 7.02 -11.75 -11.23
N ALA A 51 6.44 -11.03 -10.26
CA ALA A 51 6.37 -9.56 -10.30
C ALA A 51 7.75 -8.92 -10.02
N VAL A 52 8.50 -9.45 -9.04
CA VAL A 52 9.89 -9.04 -8.77
C VAL A 52 10.78 -9.35 -9.99
N ALA A 53 10.62 -10.51 -10.63
CA ALA A 53 11.33 -10.88 -11.86
C ALA A 53 11.15 -9.84 -12.98
N LYS A 54 9.89 -9.43 -13.23
CA LYS A 54 9.56 -8.44 -14.26
C LYS A 54 10.15 -7.06 -13.95
N LEU A 55 10.23 -6.68 -12.68
CA LEU A 55 10.91 -5.46 -12.25
C LEU A 55 12.42 -5.56 -12.51
N PHE A 56 13.09 -6.64 -12.07
CA PHE A 56 14.52 -6.83 -12.31
C PHE A 56 14.89 -7.01 -13.80
N ALA A 57 13.96 -7.49 -14.63
CA ALA A 57 14.12 -7.54 -16.09
C ALA A 57 13.86 -6.21 -16.81
N SER A 58 13.40 -5.16 -16.10
CA SER A 58 13.17 -3.84 -16.71
C SER A 58 14.46 -3.18 -17.20
N GLU A 59 14.37 -2.45 -18.31
CA GLU A 59 15.52 -1.76 -18.92
C GLU A 59 16.20 -0.80 -17.94
N GLN A 60 15.42 -0.10 -17.10
CA GLN A 60 15.92 0.82 -16.07
C GLN A 60 16.82 0.10 -15.05
N ILE A 61 16.36 -1.01 -14.47
CA ILE A 61 17.12 -1.78 -13.47
C ILE A 61 18.31 -2.51 -14.13
N GLN A 62 18.17 -2.96 -15.37
CA GLN A 62 19.27 -3.55 -16.12
C GLN A 62 20.35 -2.53 -16.52
N SER A 63 19.99 -1.27 -16.81
CA SER A 63 20.98 -0.21 -17.01
C SER A 63 21.72 0.10 -15.71
N GLU A 64 20.99 0.36 -14.63
CA GLU A 64 21.56 0.60 -13.31
C GLU A 64 22.52 -0.53 -12.86
N ARG A 65 22.18 -1.80 -13.14
CA ARG A 65 23.04 -2.96 -12.89
C ARG A 65 24.33 -2.94 -13.74
N ARG A 66 24.27 -2.51 -15.01
CA ARG A 66 25.45 -2.34 -15.88
C ARG A 66 26.33 -1.18 -15.43
N ASP A 67 25.72 -0.04 -15.12
CA ASP A 67 26.40 1.19 -14.71
C ASP A 67 27.18 0.94 -13.40
N LEU A 68 26.54 0.28 -12.43
CA LEU A 68 27.18 -0.15 -11.19
C LEU A 68 28.33 -1.15 -11.44
N LYS A 69 28.16 -2.15 -12.33
CA LYS A 69 29.23 -3.10 -12.65
C LYS A 69 30.45 -2.41 -13.25
N SER A 70 30.24 -1.48 -14.18
CA SER A 70 31.32 -0.67 -14.77
C SER A 70 32.04 0.13 -13.69
N LEU A 71 31.29 0.82 -12.81
CA LEU A 71 31.84 1.60 -11.72
C LEU A 71 32.65 0.75 -10.71
N LEU A 72 32.15 -0.42 -10.32
CA LEU A 72 32.83 -1.29 -9.35
C LEU A 72 34.08 -1.99 -9.92
N ALA A 73 34.08 -2.28 -11.23
CA ALA A 73 35.24 -2.86 -11.92
C ALA A 73 36.44 -1.88 -12.02
N GLN A 74 36.18 -0.57 -11.98
CA GLN A 74 37.20 0.48 -12.04
C GLN A 74 37.83 0.82 -10.66
N LYS A 75 37.49 0.10 -9.59
CA LYS A 75 37.94 0.40 -8.22
C LYS A 75 38.90 -0.65 -7.67
N GLN A 76 39.90 -0.19 -6.91
CA GLN A 76 40.84 -1.06 -6.23
C GLN A 76 40.13 -1.94 -5.17
N PRO A 77 40.65 -3.15 -4.86
CA PRO A 77 40.15 -3.99 -3.77
C PRO A 77 39.93 -3.20 -2.46
N GLY A 78 38.80 -3.44 -1.81
CA GLY A 78 38.38 -2.73 -0.60
C GLY A 78 37.54 -1.47 -0.87
N GLN A 79 37.75 -0.78 -2.00
CA GLN A 79 37.00 0.45 -2.34
C GLN A 79 35.61 0.17 -2.95
N GLN A 80 35.27 -1.07 -3.28
CA GLN A 80 33.99 -1.41 -3.93
C GLN A 80 32.78 -1.06 -3.05
N PHE A 81 32.87 -1.29 -1.73
CA PHE A 81 31.74 -1.16 -0.82
C PHE A 81 31.40 0.30 -0.50
N SER A 82 32.41 1.14 -0.23
CA SER A 82 32.21 2.58 -0.05
C SER A 82 31.77 3.25 -1.36
N THR A 83 32.29 2.82 -2.52
CA THR A 83 31.83 3.27 -3.84
C THR A 83 30.36 2.88 -4.09
N LEU A 84 29.96 1.66 -3.73
CA LEU A 84 28.57 1.20 -3.82
C LEU A 84 27.62 2.08 -2.99
N LEU A 85 27.95 2.31 -1.72
CA LEU A 85 27.13 3.15 -0.84
C LEU A 85 27.10 4.60 -1.32
N SER A 86 28.21 5.15 -1.81
CA SER A 86 28.26 6.47 -2.41
C SER A 86 27.38 6.58 -3.67
N TYR A 87 27.35 5.56 -4.53
CA TYR A 87 26.53 5.55 -5.74
C TYR A 87 25.01 5.58 -5.44
N TYR A 88 24.59 5.02 -4.30
CA TYR A 88 23.18 4.98 -3.90
C TYR A 88 22.76 6.06 -2.89
N SER A 89 23.73 6.71 -2.24
CA SER A 89 23.47 7.81 -1.30
C SER A 89 22.81 9.01 -2.01
N GLY A 90 21.84 9.63 -1.34
CA GLY A 90 21.27 10.91 -1.76
C GLY A 90 22.02 12.09 -1.16
N ASN A 91 21.75 13.29 -1.66
CA ASN A 91 22.43 14.51 -1.21
C ASN A 91 21.79 15.03 0.11
N CYS A 92 22.40 14.66 1.24
CA CYS A 92 21.96 15.11 2.57
C CYS A 92 21.89 16.64 2.70
N ASN A 93 22.82 17.38 2.07
CA ASN A 93 22.87 18.83 2.16
C ASN A 93 21.69 19.47 1.40
N MET A 94 21.32 18.92 0.24
CA MET A 94 20.12 19.33 -0.49
C MET A 94 18.84 19.04 0.31
N MET A 95 18.77 17.91 1.02
CA MET A 95 17.65 17.61 1.91
C MET A 95 17.58 18.56 3.11
N ALA A 96 18.73 18.92 3.71
CA ALA A 96 18.79 19.88 4.81
C ALA A 96 18.30 21.27 4.36
N LEU A 97 18.88 21.84 3.30
CA LEU A 97 18.47 23.14 2.75
C LEU A 97 16.98 23.17 2.36
N CYS A 98 16.46 22.08 1.80
CA CYS A 98 15.05 21.94 1.48
C CYS A 98 14.16 21.82 2.73
N PHE A 99 14.63 21.18 3.80
CA PHE A 99 13.94 21.15 5.08
C PHE A 99 13.94 22.53 5.73
N ASP A 100 15.08 23.22 5.75
CA ASP A 100 15.24 24.55 6.34
C ASP A 100 14.26 25.55 5.70
N GLU A 101 14.22 25.62 4.36
CA GLU A 101 13.27 26.48 3.64
C GLU A 101 11.79 26.16 4.00
N VAL A 102 11.45 24.88 4.15
CA VAL A 102 10.08 24.44 4.48
C VAL A 102 9.73 24.72 5.94
N GLN A 103 10.67 24.51 6.88
CA GLN A 103 10.56 24.92 8.28
C GLN A 103 10.31 26.44 8.36
N ASP A 104 11.10 27.22 7.65
CA ASP A 104 11.04 28.68 7.64
C ASP A 104 9.71 29.21 7.06
N ARG A 105 9.19 28.56 6.01
CA ARG A 105 7.87 28.88 5.41
C ARG A 105 6.71 28.50 6.34
N ILE A 106 6.75 27.34 6.99
CA ILE A 106 5.70 26.89 7.93
C ILE A 106 5.70 27.72 9.22
N THR A 107 6.88 28.03 9.75
CA THR A 107 7.04 28.81 11.00
C THR A 107 6.50 30.23 10.84
N ARG A 108 6.77 30.87 9.68
CA ARG A 108 6.17 32.17 9.31
C ARG A 108 4.65 32.09 9.12
N LEU A 109 4.14 31.07 8.43
CA LEU A 109 2.70 30.84 8.25
C LEU A 109 1.93 30.70 9.58
N LEU A 110 2.56 30.09 10.59
CA LEU A 110 1.98 29.83 11.91
C LEU A 110 2.38 30.87 12.97
N GLN A 111 3.15 31.89 12.60
CA GLN A 111 3.56 33.01 13.47
C GLN A 111 4.32 32.50 14.72
N GLY A 112 5.19 31.49 14.55
CA GLY A 112 5.95 30.87 15.65
C GLY A 112 5.15 29.92 16.56
N ARG A 113 3.84 29.76 16.38
CA ARG A 113 2.96 28.90 17.21
C ARG A 113 3.01 27.41 16.89
N ALA A 114 4.10 26.98 16.27
CA ALA A 114 4.42 25.58 16.06
C ALA A 114 5.93 25.41 15.92
N ARG A 115 6.43 24.23 16.29
CA ARG A 115 7.81 23.80 16.03
C ARG A 115 7.82 22.75 14.93
N VAL A 116 8.78 22.87 14.01
CA VAL A 116 8.92 21.98 12.85
C VAL A 116 10.16 21.12 13.08
N TYR A 117 9.97 19.83 13.31
CA TYR A 117 11.04 18.88 13.60
C TYR A 117 11.27 17.94 12.40
N PRO A 118 12.51 17.77 11.92
CA PRO A 118 12.81 16.72 10.95
C PRO A 118 12.84 15.36 11.66
N PHE A 119 12.60 14.28 10.93
CA PHE A 119 12.89 12.92 11.39
C PHE A 119 13.34 12.00 10.24
N GLY A 120 13.32 10.70 10.47
CA GLY A 120 13.43 9.68 9.43
C GLY A 120 14.78 9.71 8.70
N SER A 121 14.74 9.70 7.36
CA SER A 121 15.96 9.52 6.56
C SER A 121 16.96 10.68 6.70
N LEU A 122 16.48 11.90 6.89
CA LEU A 122 17.30 13.10 7.08
C LEU A 122 18.05 13.06 8.42
N VAL A 123 17.35 12.87 9.54
CA VAL A 123 17.96 12.84 10.89
C VAL A 123 18.89 11.65 11.09
N THR A 124 18.55 10.49 10.53
CA THR A 124 19.41 9.28 10.63
C THR A 124 20.62 9.30 9.71
N GLY A 125 20.70 10.22 8.74
CA GLY A 125 21.77 10.23 7.73
C GLY A 125 21.78 8.98 6.82
N LEU A 126 20.69 8.21 6.81
CA LEU A 126 20.47 7.02 5.97
C LEU A 126 19.81 7.40 4.63
N VAL A 127 20.29 8.47 4.02
CA VAL A 127 19.70 9.06 2.81
C VAL A 127 20.09 8.27 1.57
N LEU A 128 19.11 7.68 0.90
CA LEU A 128 19.22 7.17 -0.48
C LEU A 128 18.71 8.23 -1.47
N LYS A 129 19.12 8.16 -2.74
CA LYS A 129 18.71 9.10 -3.81
C LYS A 129 17.20 9.38 -3.90
N ASP A 130 16.38 8.38 -3.60
CA ASP A 130 14.92 8.39 -3.64
C ASP A 130 14.30 8.30 -2.22
N SER A 131 14.77 9.17 -1.32
CA SER A 131 14.22 9.31 0.04
C SER A 131 13.28 10.51 0.14
N ASP A 132 12.24 10.39 0.94
CA ASP A 132 11.34 11.49 1.31
C ASP A 132 11.96 12.30 2.49
N ILE A 133 11.58 13.57 2.67
CA ILE A 133 11.84 14.34 3.90
C ILE A 133 10.66 14.14 4.86
N ASP A 134 10.95 13.55 6.02
CA ASP A 134 9.96 13.28 7.07
C ASP A 134 9.89 14.46 8.07
N ILE A 135 8.72 15.06 8.30
CA ILE A 135 8.52 16.23 9.18
C ILE A 135 7.44 15.97 10.23
N TYR A 136 7.73 16.28 11.50
CA TYR A 136 6.75 16.38 12.58
C TYR A 136 6.47 17.85 12.90
N LEU A 137 5.20 18.23 12.95
CA LEU A 137 4.74 19.56 13.33
C LEU A 137 4.10 19.51 14.73
N GLU A 138 4.81 20.03 15.72
CA GLU A 138 4.31 20.23 17.08
C GLU A 138 3.58 21.57 17.15
N HIS A 139 2.33 21.58 17.64
CA HIS A 139 1.58 22.82 17.89
C HIS A 139 1.92 23.33 19.29
N THR A 140 2.39 24.57 19.42
CA THR A 140 2.87 25.13 20.69
C THR A 140 1.93 26.18 21.31
N ASP A 141 0.79 26.44 20.67
CA ASP A 141 -0.27 27.28 21.23
C ASP A 141 -1.01 26.49 22.34
N THR A 142 -0.76 26.87 23.60
CA THR A 142 -1.41 26.29 24.79
C THR A 142 -2.61 27.11 25.29
N SER A 143 -3.06 28.11 24.52
CA SER A 143 -4.20 28.94 24.91
C SER A 143 -5.52 28.17 24.82
N SER A 144 -6.56 28.65 25.51
CA SER A 144 -7.93 28.15 25.37
C SER A 144 -8.52 28.28 23.96
N ASN A 145 -7.86 29.05 23.07
CA ASN A 145 -8.22 29.24 21.67
C ASN A 145 -7.28 28.46 20.71
N ALA A 146 -6.49 27.51 21.21
CA ALA A 146 -5.57 26.71 20.42
C ALA A 146 -6.28 25.98 19.26
N MET A 147 -5.70 26.07 18.05
CA MET A 147 -6.19 25.32 16.90
C MET A 147 -6.09 23.81 17.16
N SER A 148 -7.19 23.09 17.00
CA SER A 148 -7.18 21.62 16.99
C SER A 148 -6.27 21.08 15.89
N HIS A 149 -5.73 19.86 16.06
CA HIS A 149 -4.92 19.18 15.03
C HIS A 149 -5.62 19.16 13.66
N ARG A 150 -6.96 19.08 13.61
CA ARG A 150 -7.76 19.16 12.39
C ARG A 150 -7.70 20.55 11.73
N GLN A 151 -7.86 21.62 12.51
CA GLN A 151 -7.73 23.00 12.00
C GLN A 151 -6.31 23.30 11.53
N LEU A 152 -5.29 22.83 12.26
CA LEU A 152 -3.89 22.95 11.87
C LEU A 152 -3.63 22.21 10.54
N PHE A 153 -4.08 20.97 10.42
CA PHE A 153 -3.98 20.16 9.21
C PHE A 153 -4.67 20.82 8.01
N ASP A 154 -5.89 21.34 8.19
CA ASP A 154 -6.62 22.07 7.16
C ASP A 154 -5.94 23.41 6.78
N ARG A 155 -5.32 24.12 7.74
CA ARG A 155 -4.55 25.37 7.51
C ARG A 155 -3.27 25.11 6.71
N ILE A 156 -2.47 24.11 7.08
CA ILE A 156 -1.27 23.69 6.34
C ILE A 156 -1.64 23.20 4.94
N LEU A 157 -2.62 22.30 4.82
CA LEU A 157 -3.08 21.78 3.53
C LEU A 157 -3.59 22.89 2.61
N GLY A 158 -4.30 23.87 3.18
CA GLY A 158 -4.77 25.05 2.47
C GLY A 158 -3.64 26.01 2.07
N TYR A 159 -2.53 26.08 2.81
CA TYR A 159 -1.36 26.87 2.42
C TYR A 159 -0.59 26.20 1.28
N LEU A 160 -0.21 24.93 1.45
CA LEU A 160 0.57 24.17 0.46
C LEU A 160 -0.10 24.17 -0.92
N ARG A 161 -1.44 24.04 -0.98
CA ARG A 161 -2.24 24.05 -2.22
C ARG A 161 -2.43 25.41 -2.88
N ARG A 162 -1.89 26.49 -2.31
CA ARG A 162 -2.00 27.87 -2.83
C ARG A 162 -0.64 28.54 -3.06
N ASN A 163 0.46 27.80 -2.87
CA ASN A 163 1.81 28.32 -3.01
C ASN A 163 2.55 27.49 -4.07
N ASP A 164 2.92 28.13 -5.18
CA ASP A 164 3.52 27.48 -6.35
C ASP A 164 4.93 26.91 -6.11
N CYS A 165 5.50 27.07 -4.91
CA CYS A 165 6.68 26.33 -4.46
C CYS A 165 6.41 24.84 -4.20
N PHE A 166 5.15 24.41 -4.13
CA PHE A 166 4.75 23.04 -3.78
C PHE A 166 3.77 22.43 -4.79
N ASP A 167 3.98 21.16 -5.16
CA ASP A 167 3.09 20.39 -6.02
C ASP A 167 2.72 19.03 -5.39
N ASP A 168 1.89 18.22 -6.06
CA ASP A 168 1.46 16.88 -5.66
C ASP A 168 0.89 16.78 -4.22
N VAL A 169 0.18 17.82 -3.78
CA VAL A 169 -0.28 17.98 -2.38
C VAL A 169 -1.45 17.05 -2.00
N VAL A 170 -1.11 15.84 -1.56
CA VAL A 170 -2.00 14.73 -1.20
C VAL A 170 -2.13 14.55 0.32
N ALA A 171 -3.36 14.71 0.84
CA ALA A 171 -3.67 14.45 2.25
C ALA A 171 -4.15 13.00 2.48
N ARG A 172 -3.55 12.30 3.46
CA ARG A 172 -3.92 10.94 3.89
C ARG A 172 -4.56 10.95 5.28
N ARG A 173 -5.79 11.46 5.39
CA ARG A 173 -6.49 11.67 6.67
C ARG A 173 -6.91 10.40 7.43
N HIS A 174 -7.08 9.28 6.71
CA HIS A 174 -7.65 8.04 7.26
C HIS A 174 -6.57 6.97 7.58
N ALA A 175 -5.31 7.37 7.74
CA ALA A 175 -4.24 6.50 8.25
C ALA A 175 -4.09 6.68 9.77
N ARG A 176 -3.53 5.68 10.47
CA ARG A 176 -3.28 5.73 11.95
C ARG A 176 -2.53 6.99 12.38
N VAL A 177 -1.67 7.52 11.51
CA VAL A 177 -1.06 8.85 11.62
C VAL A 177 -1.48 9.65 10.37
N PRO A 178 -2.31 10.71 10.51
CA PRO A 178 -2.67 11.58 9.39
C PRO A 178 -1.46 12.34 8.85
N ILE A 179 -1.18 12.20 7.55
CA ILE A 179 -0.07 12.90 6.87
C ILE A 179 -0.53 13.77 5.71
N ILE A 180 0.25 14.81 5.41
CA ILE A 180 0.20 15.58 4.17
C ILE A 180 1.50 15.32 3.40
N ARG A 181 1.38 14.66 2.24
CA ARG A 181 2.46 14.49 1.26
C ARG A 181 2.41 15.62 0.24
N PHE A 182 3.58 16.12 -0.16
CA PHE A 182 3.75 17.08 -1.26
C PHE A 182 5.16 16.99 -1.81
N MET A 183 5.42 17.62 -2.97
CA MET A 183 6.76 17.78 -3.54
C MET A 183 7.18 19.25 -3.44
N HIS A 184 8.44 19.51 -3.05
CA HIS A 184 9.03 20.84 -3.18
C HIS A 184 9.56 21.04 -4.61
N VAL A 185 9.04 22.03 -5.32
CA VAL A 185 9.23 22.19 -6.77
C VAL A 185 10.69 22.46 -7.15
N VAL A 186 11.43 23.23 -6.34
CA VAL A 186 12.81 23.63 -6.65
C VAL A 186 13.81 22.49 -6.49
N SER A 187 13.63 21.64 -5.48
CA SER A 187 14.55 20.51 -5.19
C SER A 187 14.08 19.17 -5.75
N GLY A 188 12.82 19.06 -6.20
CA GLY A 188 12.21 17.80 -6.64
C GLY A 188 12.01 16.77 -5.52
N LEU A 189 12.09 17.19 -4.25
CA LEU A 189 12.02 16.30 -3.10
C LEU A 189 10.59 16.15 -2.57
N SER A 190 10.17 14.90 -2.35
CA SER A 190 8.96 14.54 -1.61
C SER A 190 9.09 14.89 -0.13
N ILE A 191 8.02 15.37 0.49
CA ILE A 191 7.96 15.76 1.90
C ILE A 191 6.65 15.25 2.51
N ASP A 192 6.75 14.58 3.67
CA ASP A 192 5.62 14.08 4.47
C ASP A 192 5.56 14.82 5.81
N ILE A 193 4.52 15.65 6.02
CA ILE A 193 4.22 16.26 7.32
C ILE A 193 3.23 15.39 8.09
N ASN A 194 3.58 15.01 9.32
CA ASN A 194 2.67 14.48 10.34
C ASN A 194 2.49 15.48 11.49
N MET A 195 1.36 15.40 12.20
CA MET A 195 0.98 16.38 13.24
C MET A 195 0.48 15.73 14.53
N THR A 196 0.66 14.42 14.71
CA THR A 196 0.01 13.65 15.80
C THR A 196 0.92 12.60 16.45
N SER A 197 2.16 12.41 15.99
CA SER A 197 3.04 11.36 16.48
C SER A 197 4.47 11.89 16.69
N PRO A 198 4.80 12.44 17.88
CA PRO A 198 6.15 12.93 18.17
C PRO A 198 7.19 11.80 18.20
N LYS A 199 6.77 10.57 18.54
CA LYS A 199 7.61 9.36 18.63
C LYS A 199 8.60 9.15 17.47
N SER A 200 8.21 9.55 16.26
CA SER A 200 9.06 9.38 15.08
C SER A 200 10.34 10.23 15.15
N THR A 201 10.34 11.36 15.86
CA THR A 201 11.55 12.15 16.12
C THR A 201 12.47 11.40 17.08
N TYR A 202 11.96 10.96 18.24
CA TYR A 202 12.71 10.20 19.25
C TYR A 202 13.33 8.92 18.68
N ASN A 203 12.55 8.11 17.96
CA ASN A 203 13.02 6.87 17.33
C ASN A 203 14.10 7.16 16.27
N SER A 204 14.02 8.30 15.56
CA SER A 204 15.06 8.73 14.61
C SER A 204 16.31 9.27 15.30
N CYS A 205 16.17 10.02 16.40
CA CYS A 205 17.27 10.53 17.21
C CYS A 205 18.05 9.37 17.89
N PHE A 206 17.35 8.35 18.38
CA PHE A 206 17.97 7.13 18.92
C PHE A 206 18.80 6.40 17.86
N ILE A 207 18.24 6.13 16.68
CA ILE A 207 18.98 5.54 15.57
C ILE A 207 20.17 6.44 15.21
N ALA A 208 19.97 7.75 15.02
CA ALA A 208 21.04 8.69 14.71
C ALA A 208 22.14 8.78 15.78
N ALA A 209 21.85 8.43 17.05
CA ALA A 209 22.86 8.29 18.08
C ALA A 209 23.68 6.99 17.92
N LEU A 210 23.02 5.84 17.71
CA LEU A 210 23.70 4.57 17.42
C LEU A 210 24.58 4.62 16.17
N LEU A 211 24.10 5.26 15.08
CA LEU A 211 24.85 5.37 13.82
C LEU A 211 26.05 6.32 13.88
N ARG A 212 26.20 7.11 14.95
CA ARG A 212 27.37 7.97 15.20
C ARG A 212 28.47 7.29 16.00
N LEU A 213 28.23 6.09 16.54
CA LEU A 213 29.24 5.36 17.33
C LEU A 213 30.36 4.78 16.46
N ASP A 214 30.03 4.27 15.28
CA ASP A 214 30.99 3.65 14.35
C ASP A 214 30.48 3.70 12.90
N VAL A 215 31.36 4.00 11.95
CA VAL A 215 31.03 4.07 10.52
C VAL A 215 30.46 2.76 9.98
N ARG A 216 30.95 1.61 10.45
CA ARG A 216 30.52 0.26 10.05
C ARG A 216 29.06 0.01 10.38
N ILE A 217 28.55 0.62 11.46
CA ILE A 217 27.13 0.57 11.83
C ILE A 217 26.30 1.37 10.83
N ARG A 218 26.71 2.61 10.49
CA ARG A 218 26.02 3.42 9.48
C ARG A 218 26.00 2.73 8.11
N GLU A 219 27.12 2.15 7.71
CA GLU A 219 27.22 1.38 6.46
C GLU A 219 26.33 0.13 6.45
N LEU A 220 26.29 -0.64 7.54
CA LEU A 220 25.40 -1.81 7.72
C LEU A 220 23.93 -1.42 7.51
N PHE A 221 23.46 -0.37 8.18
CA PHE A 221 22.09 0.09 8.06
C PHE A 221 21.78 0.62 6.64
N LEU A 222 22.71 1.36 6.03
CA LEU A 222 22.51 1.91 4.68
C LEU A 222 22.51 0.80 3.61
N PHE A 223 23.41 -0.17 3.71
CA PHE A 223 23.46 -1.34 2.82
C PHE A 223 22.18 -2.19 2.96
N LEU A 224 21.76 -2.53 4.19
CA LEU A 224 20.57 -3.36 4.37
C LEU A 224 19.28 -2.62 3.97
N LYS A 225 19.19 -1.29 4.18
CA LYS A 225 18.10 -0.45 3.64
C LYS A 225 18.08 -0.49 2.11
N LEU A 226 19.22 -0.37 1.45
CA LEU A 226 19.35 -0.47 -0.01
C LEU A 226 18.95 -1.87 -0.52
N TRP A 227 19.52 -2.92 0.05
CA TRP A 227 19.23 -4.34 -0.24
C TRP A 227 17.72 -4.63 -0.16
N ALA A 228 17.09 -4.25 0.95
CA ALA A 228 15.67 -4.45 1.14
C ALA A 228 14.81 -3.61 0.15
N LYS A 229 15.27 -2.41 -0.24
CA LYS A 229 14.56 -1.54 -1.20
C LYS A 229 14.63 -2.07 -2.63
N LYS A 230 15.78 -2.63 -3.04
CA LYS A 230 15.96 -3.30 -4.33
C LYS A 230 15.08 -4.55 -4.42
N LEU A 231 15.14 -5.42 -3.41
CA LEU A 231 14.35 -6.66 -3.34
C LEU A 231 12.86 -6.44 -2.97
N LYS A 232 12.37 -5.20 -2.81
CA LYS A 232 10.97 -4.90 -2.44
C LYS A 232 10.51 -5.52 -1.10
N ILE A 233 11.47 -5.83 -0.23
CA ILE A 233 11.26 -6.28 1.16
C ILE A 233 10.72 -5.15 2.04
N ILE A 234 11.04 -3.90 1.70
CA ILE A 234 10.50 -2.68 2.33
C ILE A 234 9.68 -1.81 1.39
N ASN A 235 8.83 -0.97 1.99
CA ASN A 235 8.11 0.15 1.37
C ASN A 235 7.16 -0.26 0.23
N CYS A 236 6.72 -1.53 0.22
CA CYS A 236 5.73 -2.11 -0.68
C CYS A 236 4.48 -2.61 0.09
N SER A 237 3.37 -2.89 -0.61
CA SER A 237 2.13 -3.35 0.04
C SER A 237 2.33 -4.67 0.80
N GLY A 238 1.95 -4.71 2.07
CA GLY A 238 2.10 -5.87 2.95
C GLY A 238 3.57 -6.29 3.22
N SER A 239 4.54 -5.40 2.98
CA SER A 239 5.97 -5.59 3.26
C SER A 239 6.37 -4.88 4.56
N MET A 240 7.63 -4.98 4.99
CA MET A 240 8.05 -4.32 6.23
C MET A 240 8.29 -2.81 6.04
N THR A 241 8.23 -2.04 7.12
CA THR A 241 8.64 -0.63 7.07
C THR A 241 10.17 -0.50 7.11
N SER A 242 10.71 0.58 6.55
CA SER A 242 12.14 0.92 6.70
C SER A 242 12.58 0.97 8.17
N TYR A 243 11.66 1.32 9.08
CA TYR A 243 11.89 1.34 10.52
C TYR A 243 11.89 -0.06 11.16
N CYS A 244 10.96 -0.95 10.77
CA CYS A 244 10.99 -2.37 11.20
C CYS A 244 12.32 -3.05 10.83
N LEU A 245 12.88 -2.73 9.67
CA LEU A 245 14.21 -3.20 9.28
C LEU A 245 15.31 -2.65 10.21
N ALA A 246 15.29 -1.35 10.53
CA ALA A 246 16.23 -0.76 11.48
C ALA A 246 16.16 -1.42 12.87
N VAL A 247 14.95 -1.70 13.36
CA VAL A 247 14.73 -2.40 14.64
C VAL A 247 15.27 -3.84 14.60
N LEU A 248 15.12 -4.56 13.49
CA LEU A 248 15.75 -5.88 13.30
C LEU A 248 17.29 -5.78 13.30
N ILE A 249 17.88 -4.74 12.71
CA ILE A 249 19.34 -4.56 12.75
C ILE A 249 19.81 -4.28 14.19
N ILE A 250 19.11 -3.42 14.95
CA ILE A 250 19.38 -3.16 16.37
C ILE A 250 19.33 -4.47 17.18
N TYR A 251 18.28 -5.26 17.03
CA TYR A 251 18.16 -6.57 17.69
C TYR A 251 19.31 -7.52 17.30
N GLY A 252 19.70 -7.55 16.03
CA GLY A 252 20.82 -8.35 15.55
C GLY A 252 22.16 -7.98 16.20
N MET A 253 22.43 -6.69 16.35
CA MET A 253 23.61 -6.17 17.06
C MET A 253 23.57 -6.54 18.56
N GLN A 254 22.39 -6.54 19.19
CA GLN A 254 22.20 -6.99 20.57
C GLN A 254 22.44 -8.50 20.74
N GLN A 255 22.06 -9.34 19.78
CA GLN A 255 22.36 -10.78 19.83
C GLN A 255 23.87 -11.05 19.76
N ARG A 256 24.63 -10.17 19.10
CA ARG A 256 26.10 -10.20 19.05
C ARG A 256 26.78 -9.47 20.21
N LYS A 257 26.02 -8.92 21.17
CA LYS A 257 26.51 -8.11 22.29
C LYS A 257 27.26 -6.83 21.89
N TYR A 258 27.11 -6.39 20.64
CA TYR A 258 27.64 -5.10 20.17
C TYR A 258 26.78 -3.93 20.66
N PHE A 259 25.49 -4.15 20.93
CA PHE A 259 24.64 -3.20 21.66
C PHE A 259 24.09 -3.86 22.93
N PRO A 260 23.95 -3.12 24.05
CA PRO A 260 23.14 -3.55 25.19
C PRO A 260 21.63 -3.47 24.88
N SER A 261 20.79 -3.99 25.77
CA SER A 261 19.33 -3.88 25.63
C SER A 261 18.84 -2.45 25.90
N ILE A 262 17.67 -2.05 25.39
CA ILE A 262 17.15 -0.69 25.66
C ILE A 262 16.86 -0.51 27.15
N ARG A 263 16.45 -1.58 27.85
CA ARG A 263 16.31 -1.61 29.33
C ARG A 263 17.62 -1.24 30.04
N GLN A 264 18.77 -1.73 29.55
CA GLN A 264 20.09 -1.36 30.09
C GLN A 264 20.45 0.09 29.75
N MET A 265 20.20 0.55 28.51
CA MET A 265 20.42 1.94 28.11
C MET A 265 19.57 2.93 28.94
N GLN A 266 18.32 2.56 29.26
CA GLN A 266 17.39 3.34 30.10
C GLN A 266 17.80 3.36 31.58
N ALA A 267 18.35 2.27 32.11
CA ALA A 267 18.83 2.21 33.49
C ALA A 267 20.04 3.15 33.75
N CYS A 268 20.66 3.67 32.69
CA CYS A 268 21.88 4.49 32.75
C CYS A 268 21.62 5.98 32.41
N CYS A 269 20.38 6.44 32.44
CA CYS A 269 20.02 7.84 32.20
C CYS A 269 18.81 8.29 33.04
N PRO A 270 18.56 9.61 33.17
CA PRO A 270 17.26 10.11 33.61
C PRO A 270 16.12 9.62 32.72
N VAL A 271 14.92 9.48 33.28
CA VAL A 271 13.70 9.18 32.53
C VAL A 271 13.31 10.39 31.67
N GLN A 272 13.06 10.16 30.39
CA GLN A 272 12.53 11.16 29.46
C GLN A 272 11.14 10.68 28.99
N GLU A 273 10.13 10.91 29.82
CA GLU A 273 8.77 10.45 29.55
C GLU A 273 8.01 11.42 28.62
N VAL A 274 7.40 10.87 27.58
CA VAL A 274 6.56 11.60 26.62
C VAL A 274 5.34 10.73 26.32
N MET A 275 4.13 11.24 26.58
CA MET A 275 2.86 10.50 26.45
C MET A 275 2.84 9.15 27.20
N GLY A 276 3.53 9.06 28.34
CA GLY A 276 3.65 7.84 29.15
C GLY A 276 4.72 6.83 28.69
N ILE A 277 5.51 7.16 27.65
CA ILE A 277 6.58 6.33 27.11
C ILE A 277 7.94 6.96 27.47
N ASN A 278 8.86 6.18 28.03
CA ASN A 278 10.23 6.62 28.31
C ASN A 278 11.10 6.51 27.05
N TYR A 279 11.54 7.65 26.50
CA TYR A 279 12.47 7.74 25.38
C TYR A 279 13.93 8.02 25.80
N GLY A 280 14.22 8.04 27.09
CA GLY A 280 15.59 8.21 27.59
C GLY A 280 16.49 7.04 27.19
N PHE A 281 17.76 7.32 26.88
CA PHE A 281 18.79 6.30 26.72
C PHE A 281 20.19 6.90 26.98
N SER A 282 21.10 6.09 27.54
CA SER A 282 22.54 6.37 27.55
C SER A 282 23.28 5.35 26.70
N LEU A 283 24.25 5.82 25.91
CA LEU A 283 25.12 4.97 25.09
C LEU A 283 26.48 4.68 25.76
N GLN A 284 26.67 5.09 27.03
CA GLN A 284 27.92 4.88 27.77
C GLN A 284 28.30 3.39 27.94
N GLN A 285 27.31 2.49 27.94
CA GLN A 285 27.52 1.04 28.03
C GLN A 285 27.59 0.33 26.67
N VAL A 286 27.67 1.07 25.55
CA VAL A 286 27.85 0.44 24.23
C VAL A 286 29.34 0.15 24.02
N PRO A 287 29.76 -1.12 23.85
CA PRO A 287 31.15 -1.45 23.57
C PRO A 287 31.55 -0.96 22.18
N GLN A 288 32.83 -0.60 22.01
CA GLN A 288 33.41 -0.36 20.68
C GLN A 288 33.43 -1.66 19.88
N LEU A 289 33.21 -1.56 18.56
CA LEU A 289 33.31 -2.72 17.66
C LEU A 289 34.79 -3.09 17.47
N PRO A 290 35.19 -4.37 17.64
CA PRO A 290 36.59 -4.80 17.46
C PRO A 290 37.12 -4.43 16.07
N ASP A 291 38.37 -3.95 15.98
CA ASP A 291 38.94 -3.45 14.71
C ASP A 291 39.01 -4.51 13.60
N SER A 292 39.10 -5.79 13.97
CA SER A 292 39.07 -6.94 13.06
C SER A 292 37.70 -7.20 12.42
N LEU A 293 36.63 -6.57 12.90
CA LEU A 293 35.26 -6.79 12.44
C LEU A 293 34.93 -5.87 11.24
N THR A 294 34.72 -6.45 10.06
CA THR A 294 34.35 -5.68 8.86
C THR A 294 32.85 -5.43 8.78
N THR A 295 32.43 -4.46 7.98
CA THR A 295 30.99 -4.27 7.67
C THR A 295 30.39 -5.50 6.96
N LEU A 296 31.20 -6.26 6.21
CA LEU A 296 30.75 -7.52 5.61
C LEU A 296 30.48 -8.60 6.67
N ASP A 297 31.25 -8.67 7.75
CA ASP A 297 30.98 -9.58 8.88
C ASP A 297 29.68 -9.23 9.59
N LEU A 298 29.37 -7.94 9.73
CA LEU A 298 28.09 -7.46 10.25
C LEU A 298 26.91 -7.85 9.36
N ILE A 299 27.02 -7.65 8.04
CA ILE A 299 26.01 -8.05 7.04
C ILE A 299 25.81 -9.58 7.06
N THR A 300 26.90 -10.33 7.08
CA THR A 300 26.90 -11.79 7.15
C THR A 300 26.24 -12.27 8.45
N SER A 301 26.54 -11.62 9.57
CA SER A 301 25.96 -11.91 10.89
C SER A 301 24.45 -11.67 10.94
N PHE A 302 23.96 -10.59 10.29
CA PHE A 302 22.54 -10.30 10.14
C PHE A 302 21.82 -11.41 9.34
N PHE A 303 22.35 -11.78 8.17
CA PHE A 303 21.77 -12.87 7.38
C PHE A 303 21.86 -14.23 8.10
N GLN A 304 22.95 -14.51 8.82
CA GLN A 304 23.14 -15.74 9.59
C GLN A 304 22.11 -15.89 10.72
N LEU A 305 21.84 -14.81 11.46
CA LEU A 305 20.84 -14.79 12.52
C LEU A 305 19.43 -15.02 11.94
N TYR A 306 19.04 -14.22 10.96
CA TYR A 306 17.65 -14.18 10.51
C TYR A 306 17.27 -15.28 9.51
N SER A 307 18.23 -15.91 8.82
CA SER A 307 17.98 -17.14 8.07
C SER A 307 17.68 -18.37 8.97
N ARG A 308 17.95 -18.27 10.27
CA ARG A 308 17.72 -19.31 11.29
C ARG A 308 16.59 -18.97 12.28
N MET A 309 15.97 -17.79 12.16
CA MET A 309 15.01 -17.28 13.14
C MET A 309 13.59 -17.84 12.97
N ASP A 310 13.03 -18.44 14.01
CA ASP A 310 11.62 -18.86 14.08
C ASP A 310 10.71 -17.66 14.39
N PHE A 311 10.50 -16.80 13.38
CA PHE A 311 9.55 -15.69 13.47
C PHE A 311 8.09 -16.12 13.69
N ASP A 312 7.73 -17.40 13.50
CA ASP A 312 6.34 -17.87 13.68
C ASP A 312 6.00 -18.11 15.16
N LYS A 313 7.02 -18.26 16.02
CA LYS A 313 6.85 -18.55 17.47
C LYS A 313 7.53 -17.55 18.41
N LYS A 314 8.33 -16.62 17.90
CA LYS A 314 9.13 -15.71 18.74
C LYS A 314 8.75 -14.25 18.58
N LEU A 315 8.55 -13.59 19.71
CA LEU A 315 8.57 -12.13 19.82
C LEU A 315 10.03 -11.68 19.99
N LEU A 316 10.53 -10.90 19.03
CA LEU A 316 11.84 -10.27 19.13
C LEU A 316 11.70 -8.95 19.90
N SER A 317 12.27 -8.88 21.12
CA SER A 317 12.25 -7.67 21.94
C SER A 317 13.63 -6.99 21.93
N PRO A 318 13.79 -5.82 21.29
CA PRO A 318 14.98 -5.00 21.43
C PRO A 318 15.11 -4.43 22.85
N TYR A 319 13.97 -4.19 23.51
CA TYR A 319 13.91 -3.65 24.87
C TYR A 319 14.59 -4.59 25.87
N LEU A 320 14.25 -5.88 25.82
CA LEU A 320 14.87 -6.92 26.64
C LEU A 320 16.23 -7.37 26.08
N GLY A 321 16.46 -7.24 24.77
CA GLY A 321 17.67 -7.68 24.07
C GLY A 321 17.71 -9.18 23.76
N TYR A 322 16.56 -9.88 23.84
CA TYR A 322 16.40 -11.29 23.54
C TYR A 322 14.97 -11.59 23.05
N ALA A 323 14.73 -12.84 22.62
CA ALA A 323 13.43 -13.28 22.11
C ALA A 323 12.59 -13.98 23.20
N LEU A 324 11.31 -13.64 23.27
CA LEU A 324 10.31 -14.34 24.07
C LEU A 324 9.55 -15.36 23.22
N ASP A 325 9.22 -16.51 23.78
CA ASP A 325 8.40 -17.53 23.10
C ASP A 325 6.90 -17.25 23.27
N LEU A 326 6.18 -17.28 22.15
CA LEU A 326 4.74 -17.01 22.03
C LEU A 326 3.88 -18.27 22.19
N THR A 327 4.49 -19.44 22.33
CA THR A 327 3.79 -20.73 22.52
C THR A 327 3.14 -20.88 23.90
N THR A 328 3.44 -19.99 24.84
CA THR A 328 2.89 -20.00 26.21
C THR A 328 1.79 -18.95 26.33
N PRO A 329 0.50 -19.34 26.45
CA PRO A 329 -0.63 -18.41 26.43
C PRO A 329 -0.81 -17.64 27.76
N CYS A 330 0.17 -16.80 28.09
CA CYS A 330 0.16 -15.75 29.14
C CYS A 330 1.38 -14.81 29.06
N SER A 331 2.27 -14.95 28.07
CA SER A 331 3.70 -14.62 28.26
C SER A 331 4.09 -13.13 28.36
N LEU A 332 3.22 -12.18 27.99
CA LEU A 332 3.56 -10.74 28.04
C LEU A 332 3.23 -10.07 29.39
N SER A 333 1.99 -10.15 29.88
CA SER A 333 1.61 -9.49 31.14
C SER A 333 2.39 -10.05 32.33
N GLN A 334 2.38 -11.37 32.50
CA GLN A 334 2.93 -12.03 33.69
C GLN A 334 4.47 -12.01 33.79
N ASN A 335 5.20 -11.89 32.67
CA ASN A 335 6.66 -11.95 32.64
C ASN A 335 7.36 -10.64 32.26
N PHE A 336 6.61 -9.57 31.97
CA PHE A 336 7.16 -8.29 31.50
C PHE A 336 6.53 -7.11 32.27
N PRO A 337 6.91 -6.91 33.56
CA PRO A 337 6.28 -5.91 34.41
C PRO A 337 6.45 -4.46 33.88
N GLU A 338 7.50 -4.17 33.12
CA GLU A 338 7.66 -2.87 32.46
C GLU A 338 6.62 -2.61 31.35
N TYR A 339 6.16 -3.66 30.64
CA TYR A 339 5.08 -3.54 29.65
C TYR A 339 3.76 -3.18 30.35
N GLU A 340 3.37 -3.90 31.40
CA GLU A 340 2.18 -3.54 32.19
C GLU A 340 2.28 -2.14 32.79
N LYS A 341 3.45 -1.77 33.32
CA LYS A 341 3.69 -0.44 33.87
C LYS A 341 3.50 0.63 32.81
N GLN A 342 4.05 0.44 31.61
CA GLN A 342 3.91 1.40 30.52
C GLN A 342 2.45 1.54 30.05
N LEU A 343 1.70 0.45 29.88
CA LEU A 343 0.26 0.53 29.55
C LEU A 343 -0.51 1.36 30.59
N LYS A 344 -0.24 1.13 31.89
CA LYS A 344 -0.86 1.87 33.00
C LYS A 344 -0.45 3.36 33.01
N THR A 345 0.80 3.68 32.64
CA THR A 345 1.25 5.07 32.49
C THR A 345 0.62 5.75 31.26
N ILE A 346 0.58 5.10 30.10
CA ILE A 346 -0.05 5.64 28.88
C ILE A 346 -1.51 5.99 29.18
N GLN A 347 -2.31 5.05 29.69
CA GLN A 347 -3.71 5.31 30.08
C GLN A 347 -3.84 6.46 31.09
N LYS A 348 -2.92 6.60 32.05
CA LYS A 348 -2.94 7.72 33.01
C LYS A 348 -2.61 9.08 32.36
N VAL A 349 -1.75 9.11 31.35
CA VAL A 349 -1.25 10.35 30.72
C VAL A 349 -2.14 10.80 29.54
N THR A 350 -2.64 9.87 28.72
CA THR A 350 -3.46 10.19 27.54
C THR A 350 -4.96 10.19 27.83
N GLY A 351 -5.41 9.44 28.84
CA GLY A 351 -6.83 9.14 29.07
C GLY A 351 -7.40 8.05 28.15
N GLU A 352 -6.66 7.59 27.15
CA GLU A 352 -7.08 6.56 26.19
C GLU A 352 -6.58 5.16 26.61
N GLN A 353 -7.40 4.13 26.37
CA GLN A 353 -7.00 2.73 26.59
C GLN A 353 -5.99 2.32 25.50
N PRO A 354 -4.74 1.94 25.85
CA PRO A 354 -3.75 1.52 24.87
C PRO A 354 -4.11 0.19 24.20
N GLU A 355 -3.88 0.09 22.89
CA GLU A 355 -4.05 -1.17 22.15
C GLU A 355 -3.09 -2.24 22.69
N PRO A 356 -3.54 -3.49 22.95
CA PRO A 356 -2.65 -4.56 23.37
C PRO A 356 -1.68 -4.95 22.24
N PHE A 357 -0.52 -5.51 22.61
CA PHE A 357 0.49 -5.94 21.66
C PHE A 357 -0.07 -6.93 20.63
N GLN A 358 0.15 -6.65 19.34
CA GLN A 358 -0.37 -7.44 18.22
C GLN A 358 0.41 -8.77 18.03
N SER A 359 0.23 -9.71 18.94
CA SER A 359 0.87 -11.04 18.98
C SER A 359 0.28 -12.04 17.98
N GLU A 360 -0.87 -11.76 17.38
CA GLU A 360 -1.57 -12.59 16.39
C GLU A 360 -0.98 -12.47 14.96
N ARG A 361 0.02 -11.59 14.79
CA ARG A 361 0.71 -11.34 13.52
C ARG A 361 1.72 -12.44 13.23
N CYS A 362 1.91 -12.76 11.95
CA CYS A 362 2.87 -13.80 11.52
C CYS A 362 4.35 -13.47 11.80
N ILE A 363 4.64 -12.28 12.30
CA ILE A 363 5.96 -11.88 12.80
C ILE A 363 5.74 -10.86 13.92
N CYS A 364 6.46 -11.06 15.02
CA CYS A 364 6.38 -10.23 16.21
C CYS A 364 7.73 -9.57 16.50
N VAL A 365 7.81 -8.25 16.28
CA VAL A 365 8.99 -7.43 16.60
C VAL A 365 8.50 -6.25 17.43
N GLN A 366 8.99 -6.14 18.66
CA GLN A 366 8.63 -5.03 19.53
C GLN A 366 9.32 -3.74 19.08
N ASP A 367 8.67 -2.59 19.23
CA ASP A 367 9.36 -1.31 19.19
C ASP A 367 10.39 -1.22 20.35
N PRO A 368 11.54 -0.53 20.16
CA PRO A 368 12.50 -0.25 21.23
C PRO A 368 11.93 0.47 22.46
N PHE A 369 10.88 1.28 22.31
CA PHE A 369 10.31 2.15 23.34
C PHE A 369 8.79 1.96 23.55
N GLU A 370 8.00 1.78 22.50
CA GLU A 370 6.55 1.46 22.57
C GLU A 370 6.34 -0.04 22.76
N LEU A 371 6.30 -0.51 24.02
CA LEU A 371 6.30 -1.95 24.32
C LEU A 371 5.04 -2.67 23.85
N GLU A 372 3.95 -1.94 23.58
CA GLU A 372 2.71 -2.41 22.97
C GLU A 372 2.70 -2.41 21.44
N HIS A 373 3.70 -1.80 20.78
CA HIS A 373 3.72 -1.70 19.32
C HIS A 373 4.50 -2.84 18.66
N ASN A 374 3.81 -3.69 17.88
CA ASN A 374 4.47 -4.62 16.96
C ASN A 374 4.86 -3.89 15.66
N VAL A 375 6.12 -3.52 15.48
CA VAL A 375 6.61 -2.84 14.26
C VAL A 375 6.54 -3.76 13.02
N GLY A 376 6.45 -5.08 13.23
CA GLY A 376 6.26 -6.10 12.20
C GLY A 376 4.82 -6.26 11.70
N GLN A 377 3.82 -5.60 12.30
CA GLN A 377 2.37 -5.85 12.04
C GLN A 377 1.90 -5.70 10.58
N SER A 378 2.70 -5.03 9.76
CA SER A 378 2.45 -4.74 8.34
C SER A 378 2.86 -5.87 7.38
N ILE A 379 3.69 -6.81 7.85
CA ILE A 379 4.25 -7.88 7.03
C ILE A 379 3.20 -8.97 6.82
N SER A 380 2.90 -9.28 5.55
CA SER A 380 2.03 -10.39 5.19
C SER A 380 2.77 -11.75 5.26
N PRO A 381 2.07 -12.88 5.50
CA PRO A 381 2.69 -14.21 5.50
C PRO A 381 3.41 -14.57 4.17
N THR A 382 2.96 -14.00 3.05
CA THR A 382 3.63 -14.17 1.74
C THR A 382 4.97 -13.44 1.71
N ASN A 383 5.01 -12.21 2.20
CA ASN A 383 6.24 -11.41 2.22
C ASN A 383 7.22 -11.87 3.32
N LEU A 384 6.73 -12.47 4.41
CA LEU A 384 7.57 -13.21 5.38
C LEU A 384 8.22 -14.45 4.73
N ALA A 385 7.46 -15.23 3.95
CA ALA A 385 8.00 -16.38 3.23
C ALA A 385 9.03 -15.99 2.15
N TYR A 386 8.84 -14.82 1.51
CA TYR A 386 9.81 -14.22 0.60
C TYR A 386 11.08 -13.75 1.34
N LEU A 387 10.92 -12.99 2.43
CA LEU A 387 11.99 -12.53 3.31
C LEU A 387 12.88 -13.69 3.79
N ARG A 388 12.27 -14.78 4.29
CA ARG A 388 12.99 -16.00 4.72
C ARG A 388 13.88 -16.58 3.63
N GLN A 389 13.46 -16.54 2.36
CA GLN A 389 14.29 -16.99 1.25
C GLN A 389 15.42 -15.99 0.96
N CYS A 390 15.13 -14.70 0.88
CA CYS A 390 16.14 -13.65 0.66
C CYS A 390 17.26 -13.67 1.71
N LEU A 391 16.90 -13.85 2.99
CA LEU A 391 17.85 -14.01 4.10
C LEU A 391 18.73 -15.26 3.96
N LYS A 392 18.13 -16.40 3.57
CA LYS A 392 18.87 -17.67 3.39
C LYS A 392 19.86 -17.59 2.22
N PHE A 393 19.45 -17.04 1.08
CA PHE A 393 20.33 -16.88 -0.08
C PHE A 393 21.37 -15.76 0.12
N GLY A 394 21.04 -14.70 0.87
CA GLY A 394 22.00 -13.68 1.30
C GLY A 394 23.09 -14.29 2.20
N TYR A 395 22.72 -15.10 3.19
CA TYR A 395 23.68 -15.82 4.03
C TYR A 395 24.57 -16.76 3.19
N LYS A 396 23.98 -17.57 2.29
CA LYS A 396 24.72 -18.45 1.37
C LYS A 396 25.82 -17.69 0.64
N ALA A 397 25.48 -16.56 0.00
CA ALA A 397 26.42 -15.77 -0.78
C ALA A 397 27.53 -15.13 0.06
N CYS A 398 27.21 -14.63 1.26
CA CYS A 398 28.19 -14.17 2.25
C CYS A 398 29.08 -15.29 2.82
N THR A 399 28.85 -16.55 2.46
CA THR A 399 29.70 -17.70 2.81
C THR A 399 30.29 -18.43 1.59
N ASP A 400 30.06 -17.94 0.37
CA ASP A 400 30.57 -18.55 -0.85
C ASP A 400 31.98 -18.05 -1.17
N ALA A 401 32.96 -18.94 -1.19
CA ALA A 401 34.38 -18.61 -1.39
C ALA A 401 34.69 -17.96 -2.76
N LYS A 402 33.84 -18.13 -3.78
CA LYS A 402 34.00 -17.49 -5.10
C LYS A 402 33.42 -16.08 -5.13
N LEU A 403 32.34 -15.83 -4.38
CA LEU A 403 31.78 -14.48 -4.23
C LEU A 403 32.63 -13.65 -3.25
N LEU A 404 33.13 -14.25 -2.16
CA LEU A 404 34.02 -13.58 -1.21
C LEU A 404 35.34 -13.15 -1.83
N SER A 405 35.90 -13.91 -2.79
CA SER A 405 37.09 -13.51 -3.55
C SER A 405 36.82 -12.47 -4.64
N SER A 406 35.55 -12.11 -4.90
CA SER A 406 35.17 -11.05 -5.84
C SER A 406 34.07 -10.14 -5.28
N PRO A 407 34.41 -9.16 -4.41
CA PRO A 407 33.42 -8.29 -3.74
C PRO A 407 32.45 -7.60 -4.70
N ALA A 408 32.88 -7.22 -5.91
CA ALA A 408 32.00 -6.64 -6.92
C ALA A 408 30.89 -7.62 -7.39
N GLN A 409 31.21 -8.91 -7.51
CA GLN A 409 30.22 -9.95 -7.84
C GLN A 409 29.32 -10.26 -6.64
N LEU A 410 29.85 -10.28 -5.41
CA LEU A 410 29.06 -10.44 -4.19
C LEU A 410 28.00 -9.33 -4.05
N TYR A 411 28.38 -8.06 -4.25
CA TYR A 411 27.42 -6.95 -4.14
C TYR A 411 26.41 -6.90 -5.30
N ASP A 412 26.81 -7.26 -6.54
CA ASP A 412 25.85 -7.46 -7.64
C ASP A 412 24.85 -8.59 -7.34
N TYR A 413 25.34 -9.71 -6.81
CA TYR A 413 24.49 -10.83 -6.43
C TYR A 413 23.50 -10.41 -5.33
N LEU A 414 23.98 -9.76 -4.26
CA LEU A 414 23.14 -9.35 -3.14
C LEU A 414 22.09 -8.30 -3.51
N LEU A 415 22.36 -7.40 -4.48
CA LEU A 415 21.38 -6.38 -4.89
C LEU A 415 20.48 -6.80 -6.06
N PHE A 416 20.93 -7.72 -6.92
CA PHE A 416 20.22 -8.10 -8.15
C PHE A 416 20.15 -9.62 -8.35
N GLY A 417 21.27 -10.34 -8.25
CA GLY A 417 21.33 -11.79 -8.51
C GLY A 417 20.48 -12.68 -7.60
N LEU A 418 20.13 -12.20 -6.40
CA LEU A 418 19.17 -12.87 -5.51
C LEU A 418 17.82 -13.11 -6.18
N ALA A 419 17.31 -12.18 -7.00
CA ALA A 419 16.07 -12.37 -7.73
C ALA A 419 16.17 -13.51 -8.76
N ASP A 420 17.32 -13.62 -9.43
CA ASP A 420 17.62 -14.63 -10.44
C ASP A 420 17.66 -16.05 -9.81
N GLU A 421 18.39 -16.25 -8.70
CA GLU A 421 18.45 -17.54 -7.97
C GLU A 421 17.07 -17.93 -7.38
N LEU A 422 16.31 -16.98 -6.86
CA LEU A 422 14.97 -17.24 -6.30
C LEU A 422 14.01 -17.81 -7.36
N LEU A 423 14.10 -17.37 -8.61
CA LEU A 423 13.28 -17.88 -9.71
C LEU A 423 13.73 -19.27 -10.15
N GLN A 424 15.05 -19.50 -10.28
CA GLN A 424 15.59 -20.81 -10.63
C GLN A 424 15.22 -21.88 -9.60
N ALA A 425 15.41 -21.61 -8.31
CA ALA A 425 15.11 -22.55 -7.24
C ALA A 425 13.60 -22.89 -7.12
N GLN A 426 12.70 -22.08 -7.68
CA GLN A 426 11.27 -22.40 -7.79
C GLN A 426 10.93 -23.22 -9.05
N ARG A 427 11.66 -23.02 -10.17
CA ARG A 427 11.54 -23.84 -11.38
C ARG A 427 11.99 -25.28 -11.09
N GLU A 428 13.13 -25.46 -10.43
CA GLU A 428 13.65 -26.78 -10.03
C GLU A 428 12.67 -27.54 -9.11
N LYS A 429 12.08 -26.85 -8.12
CA LYS A 429 11.03 -27.41 -7.24
C LYS A 429 9.72 -27.72 -7.95
N ALA A 430 9.45 -27.16 -9.13
CA ALA A 430 8.31 -27.53 -9.95
C ALA A 430 8.58 -28.79 -10.81
N VAL A 431 9.85 -29.06 -11.16
CA VAL A 431 10.27 -30.21 -11.97
C VAL A 431 10.42 -31.50 -11.13
N HIS A 432 10.95 -31.40 -9.91
CA HIS A 432 11.15 -32.58 -9.05
C HIS A 432 9.88 -33.44 -8.80
N PRO A 433 8.71 -32.86 -8.46
CA PRO A 433 7.48 -33.64 -8.30
C PRO A 433 7.08 -34.41 -9.57
N ALA A 434 7.28 -33.80 -10.74
CA ALA A 434 6.93 -34.39 -12.03
C ALA A 434 7.82 -35.59 -12.42
N LYS A 435 9.09 -35.61 -11.98
CA LYS A 435 9.99 -36.76 -12.18
C LYS A 435 9.60 -37.95 -11.31
N MET A 436 9.34 -37.75 -10.01
CA MET A 436 8.90 -38.84 -9.12
C MET A 436 7.59 -39.48 -9.59
N SER A 437 6.61 -38.67 -10.01
CA SER A 437 5.34 -39.18 -10.56
C SER A 437 5.45 -39.88 -11.91
N ARG A 438 6.62 -39.85 -12.55
CA ARG A 438 6.91 -40.57 -13.80
C ARG A 438 7.63 -41.89 -13.52
N GLN A 439 8.65 -41.88 -12.65
CA GLN A 439 9.35 -43.10 -12.23
C GLN A 439 8.41 -44.09 -11.53
N MET A 440 7.50 -43.62 -10.66
CA MET A 440 6.45 -44.46 -10.04
C MET A 440 5.40 -45.01 -11.05
N ARG A 441 5.57 -44.79 -12.35
CA ARG A 441 4.66 -45.25 -13.41
C ARG A 441 5.32 -46.18 -14.43
N GLU A 442 6.61 -46.44 -14.29
CA GLU A 442 7.41 -47.27 -15.19
C GLU A 442 7.83 -48.60 -14.54
N GLU A 443 7.55 -48.82 -13.25
CA GLU A 443 7.81 -50.06 -12.50
C GLU A 443 6.53 -50.70 -11.92
N MET A 444 5.86 -51.57 -12.69
CA MET A 444 4.97 -52.61 -12.15
C MET A 444 4.83 -53.80 -13.14
N PRO A 445 4.94 -55.08 -12.72
CA PRO A 445 4.92 -56.22 -13.64
C PRO A 445 3.52 -56.64 -14.13
N THR A 446 3.49 -57.37 -15.24
CA THR A 446 2.27 -57.96 -15.85
C THR A 446 1.80 -59.24 -15.15
N ALA A 447 0.49 -59.38 -14.90
CA ALA A 447 -0.11 -60.68 -14.53
C ALA A 447 -1.56 -60.85 -15.01
N ALA A 448 -1.81 -61.99 -15.68
CA ALA A 448 -3.06 -62.78 -15.85
C ALA A 448 -4.40 -62.11 -16.30
N LYS A 449 -5.17 -62.91 -17.06
CA LYS A 449 -6.52 -62.59 -17.60
C LYS A 449 -7.61 -63.33 -16.83
N THR A 450 -8.82 -62.74 -16.76
CA THR A 450 -10.07 -63.52 -16.84
C THR A 450 -11.16 -62.75 -17.60
N THR A 451 -12.05 -63.48 -18.28
CA THR A 451 -13.27 -62.99 -18.97
C THR A 451 -14.34 -62.52 -17.98
N ARG A 452 -15.43 -61.78 -18.30
CA ARG A 452 -16.21 -61.52 -19.55
C ARG A 452 -16.98 -60.17 -19.32
N THR A 453 -17.70 -59.46 -20.20
CA THR A 453 -18.26 -59.61 -21.56
C THR A 453 -18.35 -58.19 -22.23
N LYS A 454 -19.12 -57.99 -23.32
CA LYS A 454 -19.63 -56.71 -23.84
C LYS A 454 -21.10 -56.85 -24.27
N PRO A 455 -21.90 -55.78 -24.27
CA PRO A 455 -22.16 -55.01 -25.50
C PRO A 455 -22.20 -53.48 -25.27
N ALA A 456 -22.45 -52.59 -26.25
CA ALA A 456 -21.92 -52.45 -27.62
C ALA A 456 -22.51 -51.18 -28.27
N VAL A 457 -21.67 -50.25 -28.78
CA VAL A 457 -22.04 -49.11 -29.67
C VAL A 457 -22.92 -48.03 -28.94
N ALA A 458 -22.85 -46.70 -29.18
CA ALA A 458 -22.33 -45.92 -30.32
C ALA A 458 -21.36 -44.77 -29.96
N THR A 459 -20.76 -44.23 -31.03
CA THR A 459 -19.72 -43.19 -31.09
C THR A 459 -20.25 -41.76 -30.93
N THR A 460 -19.47 -40.85 -30.31
CA THR A 460 -19.04 -39.57 -30.95
C THR A 460 -17.84 -38.93 -30.21
N THR A 461 -17.22 -37.94 -30.85
CA THR A 461 -15.86 -37.41 -30.57
C THR A 461 -15.81 -36.21 -29.60
N PRO A 462 -14.61 -35.86 -29.06
CA PRO A 462 -14.48 -34.90 -27.96
C PRO A 462 -14.25 -33.44 -28.39
N THR A 463 -14.46 -32.51 -27.46
CA THR A 463 -14.05 -31.09 -27.57
C THR A 463 -13.09 -30.68 -26.46
N THR A 464 -12.17 -29.79 -26.81
CA THR A 464 -11.06 -29.30 -25.96
C THR A 464 -11.43 -28.01 -25.21
N ASN A 465 -10.80 -27.78 -24.06
CA ASN A 465 -10.87 -26.52 -23.32
C ASN A 465 -9.50 -25.82 -23.32
N SER A 466 -9.42 -24.66 -23.98
CA SER A 466 -8.37 -23.64 -23.75
C SER A 466 -8.90 -22.64 -22.71
N ALA A 467 -8.17 -22.20 -21.69
CA ALA A 467 -6.82 -21.64 -21.65
C ALA A 467 -6.73 -20.21 -22.21
N ALA A 468 -6.96 -19.23 -21.32
CA ALA A 468 -6.44 -17.86 -21.38
C ALA A 468 -5.86 -17.55 -19.98
N ALA A 469 -4.67 -16.98 -19.76
CA ALA A 469 -3.91 -15.93 -20.46
C ALA A 469 -4.38 -14.51 -20.08
N GLU A 470 -3.88 -14.03 -18.93
CA GLU A 470 -4.00 -12.63 -18.50
C GLU A 470 -2.78 -11.81 -18.93
N SER A 471 -2.98 -10.56 -19.32
CA SER A 471 -1.95 -9.58 -19.66
C SER A 471 -1.82 -8.49 -18.58
N VAL A 472 -0.74 -7.71 -18.60
CA VAL A 472 -0.31 -6.80 -17.52
C VAL A 472 -0.05 -5.39 -18.08
N THR A 473 -0.49 -4.33 -17.37
CA THR A 473 0.27 -3.05 -17.18
C THR A 473 -0.45 -2.05 -16.25
N GLU A 474 0.35 -1.39 -15.39
CA GLU A 474 0.49 0.05 -15.05
C GLU A 474 -0.65 1.10 -14.94
N LEU A 475 -0.85 1.61 -13.71
CA LEU A 475 -1.15 3.01 -13.30
C LEU A 475 -1.93 4.00 -14.20
N ALA A 476 -3.01 4.58 -13.65
CA ALA A 476 -3.35 6.00 -13.86
C ALA A 476 -4.19 6.62 -12.72
N SER A 477 -4.02 7.93 -12.53
CA SER A 477 -4.91 8.96 -11.96
C SER A 477 -5.88 8.66 -10.80
N THR A 478 -5.71 9.43 -9.73
CA THR A 478 -6.74 9.73 -8.73
C THR A 478 -7.80 10.71 -9.25
N ALA A 479 -9.04 10.51 -8.80
CA ALA A 479 -9.90 11.61 -8.41
C ALA A 479 -10.45 11.39 -7.00
N THR A 480 -11.12 12.40 -6.45
CA THR A 480 -11.45 12.49 -5.03
C THR A 480 -12.79 11.84 -4.70
N GLU A 481 -12.84 10.52 -4.57
CA GLU A 481 -13.99 9.86 -3.91
C GLU A 481 -14.04 10.25 -2.43
N ARG A 482 -14.86 11.25 -2.10
CA ARG A 482 -15.33 11.52 -0.74
C ARG A 482 -16.69 10.85 -0.57
N LEU A 483 -16.69 9.55 -0.29
CA LEU A 483 -17.91 8.76 -0.07
C LEU A 483 -18.16 8.51 1.42
N THR A 484 -19.22 9.11 1.93
CA THR A 484 -19.86 8.75 3.21
C THR A 484 -20.91 7.68 2.96
N SER A 485 -20.70 6.47 3.49
CA SER A 485 -21.72 5.41 3.50
C SER A 485 -22.51 5.47 4.81
N SER A 486 -23.62 6.21 4.81
CA SER A 486 -24.58 6.24 5.93
C SER A 486 -25.57 5.08 5.82
N SER A 487 -25.32 4.00 6.55
CA SER A 487 -26.29 2.92 6.76
C SER A 487 -27.08 3.18 8.05
N SER A 488 -28.10 4.02 7.96
CA SER A 488 -29.04 4.31 9.05
C SER A 488 -30.39 3.65 8.77
N THR A 489 -30.72 2.63 9.57
CA THR A 489 -32.06 2.02 9.60
C THR A 489 -33.02 2.90 10.40
N ASP A 490 -33.80 3.75 9.72
CA ASP A 490 -35.27 3.84 9.90
C ASP A 490 -35.91 4.71 8.79
N SER A 491 -37.24 4.63 8.65
CA SER A 491 -38.12 5.50 7.85
C SER A 491 -37.97 5.49 6.32
N GLY A 492 -38.72 4.59 5.67
CA GLY A 492 -39.55 4.87 4.47
C GLY A 492 -38.93 5.37 3.15
N LEU A 493 -37.63 5.61 3.05
CA LEU A 493 -37.01 6.18 1.85
C LEU A 493 -36.55 5.11 0.84
N PRO A 494 -36.71 5.33 -0.48
CA PRO A 494 -36.39 4.34 -1.50
C PRO A 494 -34.87 4.13 -1.65
N LEU A 495 -34.46 2.86 -1.74
CA LEU A 495 -33.07 2.43 -1.93
C LEU A 495 -32.39 3.17 -3.09
N MET A 496 -31.34 3.93 -2.79
CA MET A 496 -30.61 4.75 -3.75
C MET A 496 -29.10 4.72 -3.48
N HIS A 497 -28.31 4.51 -4.53
CA HIS A 497 -26.89 4.85 -4.54
C HIS A 497 -26.68 6.21 -5.22
N PHE A 498 -25.82 7.07 -4.68
CA PHE A 498 -25.50 8.35 -5.32
C PHE A 498 -23.99 8.66 -5.39
N CYS A 499 -23.66 9.73 -6.12
CA CYS A 499 -22.34 10.34 -6.21
C CYS A 499 -22.51 11.84 -6.49
N ILE A 500 -21.55 12.65 -6.05
CA ILE A 500 -21.57 14.12 -6.20
C ILE A 500 -20.28 14.56 -6.88
N LEU A 501 -20.40 15.19 -8.06
CA LEU A 501 -19.30 15.84 -8.76
C LEU A 501 -19.33 17.35 -8.48
N LYS A 502 -18.15 17.95 -8.33
CA LYS A 502 -17.95 19.39 -8.17
C LYS A 502 -16.78 19.83 -9.06
N PRO A 503 -16.76 21.07 -9.57
CA PRO A 503 -15.75 21.54 -10.50
C PRO A 503 -14.35 21.52 -9.89
N SER A 504 -13.40 20.89 -10.59
CA SER A 504 -12.00 20.89 -10.17
C SER A 504 -11.31 22.20 -10.57
N ASN A 505 -10.25 22.58 -9.84
CA ASN A 505 -9.42 23.72 -10.22
C ASN A 505 -8.80 23.55 -11.62
N ASN A 506 -8.60 22.32 -12.09
CA ASN A 506 -8.06 22.03 -13.42
C ASN A 506 -9.12 22.17 -14.51
N ASP A 507 -10.38 21.83 -14.23
CA ASP A 507 -11.51 22.06 -15.14
C ASP A 507 -11.71 23.58 -15.32
N LEU A 508 -11.70 24.32 -14.20
CA LEU A 508 -11.88 25.77 -14.19
C LEU A 508 -10.69 26.53 -14.80
N LYS A 509 -9.44 26.09 -14.57
CA LYS A 509 -8.26 26.62 -15.28
C LYS A 509 -8.36 26.32 -16.78
N GLY A 510 -8.71 25.10 -17.15
CA GLY A 510 -8.87 24.66 -18.55
C GLY A 510 -9.96 25.43 -19.31
N LEU A 511 -11.11 25.66 -18.65
CA LEU A 511 -12.16 26.54 -19.17
C LEU A 511 -11.63 27.98 -19.31
N ARG A 512 -11.14 28.63 -18.24
CA ARG A 512 -10.72 30.05 -18.28
C ARG A 512 -9.74 30.36 -19.42
N ALA A 513 -8.72 29.51 -19.62
CA ALA A 513 -7.66 29.74 -20.60
C ALA A 513 -8.15 29.85 -22.05
N ASP A 514 -9.15 29.03 -22.45
CA ASP A 514 -9.65 29.00 -23.83
C ASP A 514 -10.98 29.79 -23.99
N PHE A 515 -11.75 29.95 -22.89
CA PHE A 515 -13.04 30.62 -22.87
C PHE A 515 -12.93 32.15 -22.88
N ILE A 516 -12.09 32.74 -22.02
CA ILE A 516 -11.91 34.19 -21.91
C ILE A 516 -11.42 34.78 -23.24
N LYS A 517 -10.60 34.02 -23.98
CA LYS A 517 -10.03 34.42 -25.27
C LYS A 517 -11.02 34.35 -26.45
N LYS A 518 -12.22 33.78 -26.27
CA LYS A 518 -13.17 33.48 -27.36
C LYS A 518 -14.61 33.92 -27.11
N ASN A 519 -15.05 34.08 -25.86
CA ASN A 519 -16.40 34.53 -25.51
C ASN A 519 -16.37 35.72 -24.54
N PRO A 520 -15.91 36.91 -24.98
CA PRO A 520 -15.84 38.10 -24.11
C PRO A 520 -17.22 38.53 -23.57
N ASN A 521 -18.30 38.25 -24.31
CA ASN A 521 -19.67 38.65 -23.98
C ASN A 521 -20.50 37.52 -23.33
N ALA A 522 -19.87 36.59 -22.62
CA ALA A 522 -20.53 35.41 -22.05
C ALA A 522 -21.55 35.74 -20.93
N LYS A 523 -22.85 35.56 -21.21
CA LYS A 523 -23.96 35.87 -20.28
C LYS A 523 -24.22 34.82 -19.18
N ARG A 524 -23.40 33.77 -19.06
CA ARG A 524 -23.58 32.66 -18.09
C ARG A 524 -22.27 32.38 -17.34
N SER A 525 -22.37 31.85 -16.12
CA SER A 525 -21.21 31.58 -15.27
C SER A 525 -20.34 30.44 -15.84
N ILE A 526 -19.05 30.42 -15.50
CA ILE A 526 -18.13 29.33 -15.87
C ILE A 526 -18.63 27.94 -15.42
N PHE A 527 -19.38 27.90 -14.31
CA PHE A 527 -19.97 26.69 -13.75
C PHE A 527 -21.10 26.10 -14.62
N TYR A 528 -21.82 26.95 -15.36
CA TYR A 528 -22.79 26.51 -16.38
C TYR A 528 -22.09 25.70 -17.48
N TYR A 529 -20.98 26.20 -18.02
CA TYR A 529 -20.24 25.54 -19.10
C TYR A 529 -19.50 24.28 -18.63
N TRP A 530 -19.00 24.27 -17.38
CA TRP A 530 -18.52 23.05 -16.73
C TRP A 530 -19.63 21.98 -16.66
N THR A 531 -20.83 22.40 -16.25
CA THR A 531 -22.01 21.53 -16.17
C THR A 531 -22.40 20.98 -17.53
N GLU A 532 -22.58 21.81 -18.57
CA GLU A 532 -22.87 21.38 -19.96
C GLU A 532 -21.91 20.28 -20.42
N CYS A 533 -20.60 20.48 -20.20
CA CYS A 533 -19.57 19.53 -20.62
C CYS A 533 -19.65 18.19 -19.87
N TYR A 534 -19.89 18.20 -18.56
CA TYR A 534 -20.07 16.97 -17.78
C TYR A 534 -21.38 16.26 -18.10
N VAL A 535 -22.49 16.99 -18.26
CA VAL A 535 -23.79 16.45 -18.69
C VAL A 535 -23.65 15.72 -20.04
N ALA A 536 -22.93 16.31 -21.01
CA ALA A 536 -22.64 15.67 -22.28
C ALA A 536 -21.76 14.41 -22.12
N ALA A 537 -20.65 14.50 -21.38
CA ALA A 537 -19.74 13.37 -21.16
C ALA A 537 -20.42 12.18 -20.43
N ILE A 538 -21.31 12.45 -19.47
CA ILE A 538 -22.08 11.42 -18.77
C ILE A 538 -23.02 10.69 -19.74
N LYS A 539 -23.76 11.41 -20.60
CA LYS A 539 -24.63 10.79 -21.62
C LYS A 539 -23.83 9.87 -22.56
N ASP A 540 -22.65 10.30 -22.99
CA ASP A 540 -21.73 9.48 -23.78
C ASP A 540 -21.21 8.25 -23.03
N PHE A 541 -20.86 8.38 -21.74
CA PHE A 541 -20.43 7.21 -20.97
C PHE A 541 -21.53 6.16 -20.88
N LEU A 542 -22.76 6.56 -20.63
CA LEU A 542 -23.90 5.65 -20.53
C LEU A 542 -24.22 5.00 -21.90
N ALA A 543 -24.44 5.79 -22.95
CA ALA A 543 -24.90 5.30 -24.25
C ALA A 543 -23.78 4.75 -25.15
N ASN A 544 -22.58 5.35 -25.13
CA ASN A 544 -21.50 5.03 -26.06
C ASN A 544 -20.40 4.14 -25.46
N ILE A 545 -20.07 4.28 -24.17
CA ILE A 545 -19.03 3.47 -23.53
C ILE A 545 -19.61 2.24 -22.80
N TYR A 546 -20.67 2.40 -22.02
CA TYR A 546 -21.33 1.26 -21.36
C TYR A 546 -22.38 0.58 -22.23
N LYS A 547 -22.76 1.19 -23.37
CA LYS A 547 -23.75 0.68 -24.33
C LYS A 547 -25.09 0.32 -23.67
N LEU A 548 -25.48 1.14 -22.70
CA LEU A 548 -26.81 1.07 -22.09
C LEU A 548 -27.83 1.63 -23.09
N LYS A 549 -28.95 0.93 -23.25
CA LYS A 549 -30.15 1.51 -23.85
C LYS A 549 -30.74 2.49 -22.83
N MET A 550 -31.01 3.71 -23.26
CA MET A 550 -31.48 4.80 -22.40
C MET A 550 -32.83 5.31 -22.91
N THR A 551 -33.87 5.19 -22.10
CA THR A 551 -35.17 5.85 -22.35
C THR A 551 -35.32 7.00 -21.38
N LEU A 552 -35.53 8.22 -21.89
CA LEU A 552 -35.76 9.40 -21.05
C LEU A 552 -37.10 9.26 -20.32
N ILE A 553 -37.13 9.67 -19.06
CA ILE A 553 -38.33 9.81 -18.23
C ILE A 553 -38.40 11.30 -17.88
N ASP A 554 -39.20 12.05 -18.64
CA ASP A 554 -39.39 13.47 -18.42
C ASP A 554 -40.26 13.72 -17.18
N PRO A 555 -39.88 14.66 -16.28
CA PRO A 555 -40.83 15.28 -15.38
C PRO A 555 -41.64 16.34 -16.13
N GLU A 556 -42.92 16.50 -15.80
CA GLU A 556 -43.78 17.52 -16.39
C GLU A 556 -43.38 18.94 -15.97
N GLU A 557 -42.60 19.65 -16.78
CA GLU A 557 -42.55 21.13 -16.72
C GLU A 557 -42.05 21.76 -18.03
N ARG A 558 -42.60 22.94 -18.37
CA ARG A 558 -42.34 23.62 -19.65
C ARG A 558 -41.01 24.38 -19.65
N PHE A 559 -39.93 23.73 -20.11
CA PHE A 559 -38.63 24.40 -20.25
C PHE A 559 -38.66 25.53 -21.30
N LYS A 560 -38.11 26.69 -20.93
CA LYS A 560 -37.72 27.73 -21.91
C LYS A 560 -36.48 27.22 -22.67
N PRO A 561 -36.39 27.39 -24.01
CA PRO A 561 -35.32 26.79 -24.83
C PRO A 561 -33.91 27.40 -24.62
N SER A 562 -33.71 28.24 -23.60
CA SER A 562 -32.46 28.95 -23.29
C SER A 562 -31.76 28.49 -22.00
N GLU A 563 -32.26 27.44 -21.34
CA GLU A 563 -31.70 26.90 -20.08
C GLU A 563 -31.61 25.37 -20.04
N LEU A 564 -30.65 24.87 -19.27
CA LEU A 564 -30.46 23.44 -19.00
C LEU A 564 -31.54 22.88 -18.07
N PRO A 565 -32.18 21.75 -18.39
CA PRO A 565 -33.05 21.00 -17.47
C PRO A 565 -32.35 20.68 -16.14
N ARG A 566 -33.02 20.97 -15.02
CA ARG A 566 -32.47 20.79 -13.66
C ARG A 566 -32.36 19.33 -13.23
N ARG A 567 -33.14 18.44 -13.85
CA ARG A 567 -33.07 16.99 -13.68
C ARG A 567 -33.20 16.32 -15.05
N PHE A 568 -32.35 15.34 -15.30
CA PHE A 568 -32.59 14.31 -16.30
C PHE A 568 -32.79 12.98 -15.57
N THR A 569 -33.78 12.20 -15.96
CA THR A 569 -34.00 10.84 -15.43
C THR A 569 -34.09 9.88 -16.60
N TRP A 570 -33.36 8.77 -16.56
CA TRP A 570 -33.41 7.73 -17.59
C TRP A 570 -33.73 6.37 -16.98
N LEU A 571 -34.57 5.61 -17.65
CA LEU A 571 -34.53 4.15 -17.56
C LEU A 571 -33.28 3.69 -18.32
N ILE A 572 -32.35 3.04 -17.61
CA ILE A 572 -31.18 2.40 -18.21
C ILE A 572 -31.40 0.88 -18.24
N GLU A 573 -31.11 0.25 -19.38
CA GLU A 573 -31.15 -1.21 -19.50
C GLU A 573 -30.02 -1.77 -20.39
N THR A 574 -29.51 -2.95 -20.05
CA THR A 574 -28.61 -3.77 -20.90
C THR A 574 -28.70 -5.23 -20.50
N GLN A 575 -28.34 -6.13 -21.43
CA GLN A 575 -28.23 -7.58 -21.20
C GLN A 575 -26.77 -8.08 -21.13
N LEU A 576 -25.78 -7.19 -21.23
CA LEU A 576 -24.35 -7.53 -21.35
C LEU A 576 -23.46 -6.64 -20.48
N ASP A 577 -22.53 -7.26 -19.75
CA ASP A 577 -21.56 -6.58 -18.89
C ASP A 577 -20.46 -5.93 -19.74
N THR A 578 -20.42 -4.60 -19.73
CA THR A 578 -19.41 -3.76 -20.40
C THR A 578 -18.47 -3.05 -19.42
N TRP A 579 -18.50 -3.43 -18.13
CA TRP A 579 -17.89 -2.68 -17.02
C TRP A 579 -16.90 -3.48 -16.16
N SER A 580 -17.12 -4.78 -15.97
CA SER A 580 -16.23 -5.66 -15.20
C SER A 580 -14.93 -5.85 -15.98
N GLY A 581 -13.77 -5.81 -15.32
CA GLY A 581 -12.47 -5.91 -15.97
C GLY A 581 -12.11 -4.75 -16.93
N ARG A 582 -12.88 -3.66 -16.94
CA ARG A 582 -12.54 -2.44 -17.70
C ARG A 582 -11.30 -1.77 -17.12
N ASN A 583 -10.37 -1.37 -18.00
CA ASN A 583 -9.14 -0.69 -17.63
C ASN A 583 -9.31 0.84 -17.78
N PHE A 584 -8.99 1.60 -16.73
CA PHE A 584 -9.18 3.06 -16.65
C PHE A 584 -7.89 3.87 -16.86
N GLN A 585 -6.85 3.27 -17.43
CA GLN A 585 -5.57 3.93 -17.64
C GLN A 585 -5.63 5.06 -18.67
N ARG A 586 -4.81 6.09 -18.44
CA ARG A 586 -4.62 7.24 -19.33
C ARG A 586 -3.40 6.99 -20.21
N SER A 587 -3.55 7.17 -21.52
CA SER A 587 -2.42 7.17 -22.46
C SER A 587 -1.97 8.60 -22.76
N THR A 588 -0.68 8.80 -23.01
CA THR A 588 -0.14 10.04 -23.57
C THR A 588 -0.29 10.13 -25.10
N LYS A 589 -0.63 9.02 -25.77
CA LYS A 589 -0.68 8.92 -27.24
C LYS A 589 -2.10 8.91 -27.83
N ILE A 590 -3.11 8.55 -27.03
CA ILE A 590 -4.51 8.39 -27.46
C ILE A 590 -5.42 8.96 -26.37
N SER A 591 -6.49 9.68 -26.74
CA SER A 591 -7.43 10.26 -25.78
C SER A 591 -8.11 9.18 -24.93
N PHE A 592 -8.44 9.53 -23.68
CA PHE A 592 -9.05 8.58 -22.75
C PHE A 592 -10.38 8.03 -23.31
N PHE A 593 -11.17 8.91 -23.94
CA PHE A 593 -12.43 8.53 -24.57
C PHE A 593 -12.27 7.49 -25.70
N ALA A 594 -11.24 7.63 -26.54
CA ALA A 594 -10.98 6.68 -27.62
C ALA A 594 -10.52 5.32 -27.08
N VAL A 595 -9.65 5.29 -26.07
CA VAL A 595 -9.23 4.05 -25.38
C VAL A 595 -10.43 3.32 -24.78
N GLN A 596 -11.37 4.04 -24.14
CA GLN A 596 -12.57 3.46 -23.56
C GLN A 596 -13.57 2.97 -24.63
N THR A 597 -13.67 3.68 -25.75
CA THR A 597 -14.49 3.26 -26.90
C THR A 597 -13.96 1.96 -27.49
N GLN A 598 -12.64 1.83 -27.68
CA GLN A 598 -12.03 0.61 -28.21
C GLN A 598 -12.28 -0.60 -27.29
N GLN A 599 -12.03 -0.47 -25.98
CA GLN A 599 -12.35 -1.53 -25.01
C GLN A 599 -13.82 -1.97 -25.08
N THR A 600 -14.73 -1.03 -25.36
CA THR A 600 -16.16 -1.35 -25.52
C THR A 600 -16.41 -2.20 -26.77
N LEU A 601 -15.81 -1.86 -27.91
CA LEU A 601 -15.91 -2.65 -29.15
C LEU A 601 -15.37 -4.07 -28.95
N ASP A 602 -14.27 -4.21 -28.22
CA ASP A 602 -13.65 -5.53 -28.00
C ASP A 602 -14.42 -6.35 -26.95
N PHE A 603 -15.04 -5.71 -25.95
CA PHE A 603 -15.98 -6.37 -25.04
C PHE A 603 -17.25 -6.84 -25.78
N LEU A 604 -17.82 -6.04 -26.70
CA LEU A 604 -18.96 -6.48 -27.52
C LEU A 604 -18.62 -7.74 -28.36
N LYS A 605 -17.44 -7.76 -29.01
CA LYS A 605 -16.98 -8.91 -29.81
C LYS A 605 -16.73 -10.18 -28.99
N THR A 606 -16.19 -10.04 -27.79
CA THR A 606 -15.72 -11.17 -26.96
C THR A 606 -16.77 -11.70 -25.99
N ARG A 607 -17.55 -10.82 -25.35
CA ARG A 607 -18.47 -11.19 -24.27
C ARG A 607 -19.81 -11.70 -24.74
N ALA A 608 -20.28 -11.27 -25.92
CA ALA A 608 -21.51 -11.79 -26.53
C ALA A 608 -21.47 -13.31 -26.81
N LYS A 609 -20.28 -13.93 -26.77
CA LYS A 609 -20.06 -15.38 -26.92
C LYS A 609 -19.84 -16.13 -25.59
N ASN A 610 -19.93 -15.45 -24.44
CA ASN A 610 -19.59 -16.03 -23.14
C ASN A 610 -20.62 -15.63 -22.07
N GLY A 611 -21.49 -16.59 -21.72
CA GLY A 611 -22.62 -16.41 -20.79
C GLY A 611 -22.27 -15.88 -19.41
N ASN A 612 -21.02 -16.02 -18.94
CA ASN A 612 -20.56 -15.45 -17.67
C ASN A 612 -20.56 -13.91 -17.65
N ASN A 613 -20.82 -13.25 -18.79
CA ASN A 613 -20.93 -11.80 -18.94
C ASN A 613 -22.36 -11.34 -19.26
N ALA A 614 -23.33 -12.26 -19.36
CA ALA A 614 -24.73 -11.92 -19.53
C ALA A 614 -25.29 -11.40 -18.18
N VAL A 615 -25.96 -10.26 -18.21
CA VAL A 615 -26.46 -9.57 -17.01
C VAL A 615 -27.74 -8.83 -17.33
N ASN A 616 -28.85 -9.18 -16.67
CA ASN A 616 -30.08 -8.40 -16.79
C ASN A 616 -29.98 -7.16 -15.89
N LEU A 617 -29.45 -6.05 -16.42
CA LEU A 617 -29.39 -4.77 -15.72
C LEU A 617 -30.56 -3.90 -16.18
N LYS A 618 -31.39 -3.46 -15.23
CA LYS A 618 -32.44 -2.46 -15.45
C LYS A 618 -32.61 -1.58 -14.22
N GLY A 619 -32.65 -0.26 -14.38
CA GLY A 619 -32.79 0.67 -13.25
C GLY A 619 -33.01 2.12 -13.67
N ARG A 620 -33.25 2.99 -12.69
CA ARG A 620 -33.46 4.43 -12.91
C ARG A 620 -32.19 5.21 -12.56
N PHE A 621 -31.60 5.87 -13.55
CA PHE A 621 -30.44 6.74 -13.38
C PHE A 621 -30.88 8.21 -13.50
N SER A 622 -30.60 9.03 -12.49
CA SER A 622 -30.88 10.47 -12.51
C SER A 622 -29.59 11.29 -12.48
N LEU A 623 -29.60 12.42 -13.20
CA LEU A 623 -28.60 13.47 -13.14
C LEU A 623 -29.29 14.77 -12.72
N VAL A 624 -29.00 15.23 -11.50
CA VAL A 624 -29.58 16.43 -10.88
C VAL A 624 -28.54 17.55 -10.87
N ILE A 625 -28.93 18.75 -11.30
CA ILE A 625 -28.08 19.93 -11.43
C ILE A 625 -28.43 20.93 -10.34
N ALA A 626 -27.47 21.27 -9.46
CA ALA A 626 -27.71 22.25 -8.42
C ALA A 626 -28.03 23.66 -8.99
N PRO A 627 -28.83 24.48 -8.29
CA PRO A 627 -29.26 25.80 -8.78
C PRO A 627 -28.14 26.70 -9.29
N ASP A 628 -26.96 26.65 -8.65
CA ASP A 628 -25.79 27.49 -8.95
C ASP A 628 -24.78 26.87 -9.95
N TYR A 629 -25.08 25.68 -10.48
CA TYR A 629 -24.24 24.90 -11.39
C TYR A 629 -22.88 24.44 -10.82
N LYS A 630 -22.63 24.57 -9.50
CA LYS A 630 -21.37 24.14 -8.85
C LYS A 630 -21.39 22.68 -8.39
N GLU A 631 -22.48 21.96 -8.61
CA GLU A 631 -22.65 20.58 -8.19
C GLU A 631 -23.55 19.79 -9.14
N LEU A 632 -23.11 18.57 -9.46
CA LEU A 632 -23.85 17.56 -10.22
C LEU A 632 -24.03 16.30 -9.37
N ARG A 633 -25.27 15.93 -9.09
CA ARG A 633 -25.61 14.74 -8.30
C ARG A 633 -26.11 13.63 -9.23
N LEU A 634 -25.40 12.50 -9.18
CA LEU A 634 -25.68 11.27 -9.92
C LEU A 634 -26.44 10.33 -8.97
N GLU A 635 -27.63 9.89 -9.34
CA GLU A 635 -28.45 8.97 -8.54
C GLU A 635 -28.72 7.69 -9.33
N LEU A 636 -28.66 6.53 -8.68
CA LEU A 636 -29.08 5.26 -9.22
C LEU A 636 -30.04 4.57 -8.25
N GLN A 637 -31.21 4.20 -8.75
CA GLN A 637 -32.25 3.46 -8.05
C GLN A 637 -32.53 2.15 -8.81
N PRO A 638 -32.95 1.08 -8.11
CA PRO A 638 -33.44 -0.13 -8.74
C PRO A 638 -34.82 0.12 -9.37
N MET A 639 -35.40 -0.90 -10.00
CA MET A 639 -36.81 -0.83 -10.38
C MET A 639 -37.72 -1.00 -9.14
N PRO A 640 -38.96 -0.47 -9.14
CA PRO A 640 -39.92 -0.80 -8.09
C PRO A 640 -40.13 -2.32 -8.03
N GLY A 641 -39.97 -2.92 -6.84
CA GLY A 641 -40.01 -4.38 -6.64
C GLY A 641 -38.70 -5.13 -6.89
N ASP A 642 -37.58 -4.44 -7.15
CA ASP A 642 -36.24 -5.03 -7.23
C ASP A 642 -35.44 -4.73 -5.93
N ASP A 643 -35.85 -5.38 -4.84
CA ASP A 643 -35.28 -5.18 -3.48
C ASP A 643 -33.81 -5.63 -3.37
N LEU A 644 -33.36 -6.49 -4.29
CA LEU A 644 -31.97 -6.97 -4.38
C LEU A 644 -31.10 -6.06 -5.27
N GLY A 645 -31.72 -5.15 -6.02
CA GLY A 645 -31.09 -4.42 -7.13
C GLY A 645 -29.87 -3.57 -6.76
N LEU A 646 -29.77 -3.08 -5.52
CA LEU A 646 -28.60 -2.32 -5.04
C LEU A 646 -27.68 -3.10 -4.08
N GLN A 647 -27.83 -4.42 -3.95
CA GLN A 647 -26.89 -5.21 -3.16
C GLN A 647 -25.43 -5.12 -3.67
N ARG A 648 -24.47 -5.41 -2.78
CA ARG A 648 -23.01 -5.27 -3.01
C ARG A 648 -22.49 -5.95 -4.28
N LEU A 649 -23.15 -7.02 -4.73
CA LEU A 649 -22.75 -7.82 -5.90
C LEU A 649 -23.69 -7.68 -7.11
N SER A 650 -24.72 -6.81 -7.05
CA SER A 650 -25.67 -6.65 -8.15
C SER A 650 -25.03 -6.06 -9.42
N PRO A 651 -25.61 -6.28 -10.62
CA PRO A 651 -25.17 -5.62 -11.85
C PRO A 651 -25.18 -4.09 -11.74
N LEU A 652 -26.25 -3.50 -11.17
CA LEU A 652 -26.40 -2.06 -10.98
C LEU A 652 -25.29 -1.48 -10.09
N THR A 653 -24.97 -2.11 -8.96
CA THR A 653 -23.91 -1.66 -8.05
C THR A 653 -22.52 -1.77 -8.68
N LYS A 654 -22.24 -2.86 -9.41
CA LYS A 654 -20.98 -3.06 -10.16
C LYS A 654 -20.82 -2.01 -11.27
N PHE A 655 -21.87 -1.79 -12.07
CA PHE A 655 -21.92 -0.74 -13.08
C PHE A 655 -21.68 0.64 -12.47
N PHE A 656 -22.40 1.01 -11.40
CA PHE A 656 -22.29 2.34 -10.79
C PHE A 656 -20.89 2.61 -10.25
N LYS A 657 -20.25 1.60 -9.63
CA LYS A 657 -18.84 1.70 -9.20
C LYS A 657 -17.88 1.85 -10.38
N SER A 658 -18.14 1.17 -11.50
CA SER A 658 -17.38 1.37 -12.74
C SER A 658 -17.54 2.78 -13.29
N LEU A 659 -18.76 3.33 -13.31
CA LEU A 659 -19.03 4.70 -13.77
C LEU A 659 -18.36 5.75 -12.86
N LYS A 660 -18.29 5.54 -11.54
CA LYS A 660 -17.49 6.38 -10.65
C LYS A 660 -16.01 6.36 -11.04
N ASN A 661 -15.42 5.18 -11.24
CA ASN A 661 -14.04 5.04 -11.71
C ASN A 661 -13.79 5.70 -13.08
N MET A 662 -14.77 5.64 -13.99
CA MET A 662 -14.75 6.33 -15.29
C MET A 662 -14.67 7.84 -15.12
N LEU A 663 -15.58 8.41 -14.32
CA LEU A 663 -15.64 9.84 -14.04
C LEU A 663 -14.41 10.35 -13.27
N CYS A 664 -13.78 9.49 -12.46
CA CYS A 664 -12.52 9.78 -11.79
C CYS A 664 -11.33 9.86 -12.76
N ASN A 665 -11.28 8.98 -13.77
CA ASN A 665 -10.16 8.92 -14.71
C ASN A 665 -10.37 9.79 -15.96
N TYR A 666 -11.59 10.24 -16.23
CA TYR A 666 -11.90 11.19 -17.29
C TYR A 666 -11.08 12.49 -17.18
N ASN A 667 -10.71 13.06 -18.35
CA ASN A 667 -10.05 14.35 -18.48
C ASN A 667 -11.01 15.35 -19.14
N PHE A 668 -11.36 16.42 -18.44
CA PHE A 668 -12.30 17.46 -18.92
C PHE A 668 -11.98 17.99 -20.32
N LYS A 669 -10.68 18.12 -20.66
CA LYS A 669 -10.23 18.63 -21.96
C LYS A 669 -10.68 17.74 -23.14
N ASP A 670 -10.86 16.44 -22.93
CA ASP A 670 -11.20 15.48 -23.98
C ASP A 670 -12.60 15.74 -24.57
N LYS A 671 -13.64 16.00 -23.76
CA LYS A 671 -14.97 16.39 -24.31
C LYS A 671 -15.08 17.88 -24.60
N PHE A 672 -14.42 18.76 -23.83
CA PHE A 672 -14.41 20.21 -24.12
C PHE A 672 -13.84 20.53 -25.51
N ASN A 673 -12.84 19.78 -25.97
CA ASN A 673 -12.32 19.92 -27.34
C ASN A 673 -13.25 19.33 -28.41
N ASN A 674 -14.02 18.29 -28.10
CA ASN A 674 -14.96 17.66 -29.05
C ASN A 674 -16.31 18.39 -29.16
N LEU A 675 -16.72 19.15 -28.14
CA LEU A 675 -17.91 20.02 -28.21
C LEU A 675 -17.75 21.20 -29.19
N LYS A 676 -16.54 21.46 -29.68
CA LYS A 676 -16.21 22.54 -30.64
C LYS A 676 -16.67 22.27 -32.08
N TYR A 677 -17.46 21.24 -32.33
CA TYR A 677 -17.89 20.80 -33.68
C TYR A 677 -19.41 20.63 -33.86
N GLN A 678 -20.26 21.01 -32.88
CA GLN A 678 -21.72 20.86 -32.99
C GLN A 678 -22.55 22.02 -32.35
N ARG A 679 -21.96 23.21 -32.20
CA ARG A 679 -22.67 24.48 -31.95
C ARG A 679 -21.88 25.63 -32.56
#